data_AF-A0A936KTV8-F1
#
_entry.id   AF-A0A936KTV8-F1
#
_cell.length_a   1.000
_cell.length_b   1.000
_cell.length_c   1.000
_cell.angle_alpha   90.00
_cell.angle_beta   90.00
_cell.angle_gamma   90.00
#
_symmetry.space_group_name_H-M   'P 1'
#
loop_
_entity.id
_entity.type
_entity.pdbx_description
1 polymer ?
#
loop_
_entity_poly.entity_id
_entity_poly.type
_entity_poly.pdbx_seq_one_letter_code
_entity_poly.pdbx_strand_id
1 'polypeptide(L)'
;MNNRTILKSPSVCLSWLFIAALGLLGSTSLVAQVLKLHYGLKTDQVGSSTVIDESGNGYNATLLNGAKIADFNGTRVIDLGSANGYVNIGAQFGSVIASLHNFSFVAKIFVPSATDISGDGNFVWSFANSTNIATDANGCLFYSLKTGRFAISPDNWTSEQTLNTANQLPKAVWKTIIYTQNEGLAKILIDGVLVKSGNITISPSQLGATPYNYLGRSCYTADAYLKDAKIADFRVYDGALSFEQIEQLSGVTSVYSAASVLAKYYFSSLKDSSGKYTGSLNNGAVLDSYSGLSVLSLGGANGYFNFGAGFGAIVSQLDSFSISSNLYVPNSADIAGSGNFVWTFANSTDMTNTANGNLFFTAGRSRYAISKTHYAGEYNVLSDNELPKGRWINLTYTQRKGVGKIFINGSIVAQAAVPIIPKELGATAYNFIGRSCYNGDNYLKSAMVDNFIVYRGALHESDILKQCKSLIPLNNVLDSLLLIEIAKTLVIPNANEIGSHIELVSEMGTGVTVSWQSVNANVISSDGLITRPPKGSAAVQVELTATLHLNNVSINKKITVTILPAYSDAESIQYDIANLTLVGDTDNLKTAIHLPTITPEGSMVVWQSDSPEYLSNEGLVVQLSPAGMGKKQVTLTATLINGTQSATKSFTVWVAEDEGFSAYLFAYFTGNDAAGEQIRFAVSNNGIDYTPLNNGQRIMSSDTISLKKGVRDPHILRGNDGKTFYMVATDMKSSEGWSSNRGIVMLKSTDLVNWKHATVNFPTKWPSKWGTVIRVWAPQTIYDPVAGRYLVYFSLRTSDATCPYDKIYYCYANDNFTDLLGEPKFLFDRGSATIDGDIVYSENERLYYLFFKNESMGGISQVTSKTLTEAAGQNPGSQWSSPSANLQQTTKAVEGAGVFKLINKNEWVLMYDCYVDGHYQFCTSTDLKNFKFAQDNYNINARHGTTIPITEAEANRLVAKWPATALSGRPLGARNTSILPNGCTIDHTNKTISLICKYGINVSNFNPMLYAAPGTVISPNGNTNFSNGGRNYTFTINNTTLSYMVTVKTSPNPLLDTVNLELLIGWNLVSLSVNPTQASVKQVFPNATKVKTTDVFFDSSVADFLNSLRTVEGGKAYLVYNSKNETVGISGLRITPKALHLNSGWNLYGSNSSQKASLENIFGDELINVKTIKNFSGFWNNSNAINSINSINPGNGYYILK
;
A
#
# COMPACT_ATOMS: atom_id res chain seq x y z
N MET A 1 -38.41 -21.28 -75.15
CA MET A 1 -38.61 -19.85 -74.81
C MET A 1 -37.92 -19.60 -73.47
N ASN A 2 -36.93 -18.68 -73.45
CA ASN A 2 -36.25 -17.96 -72.34
C ASN A 2 -35.71 -18.75 -71.12
N ASN A 3 -34.38 -18.92 -70.87
CA ASN A 3 -33.30 -17.99 -70.38
C ASN A 3 -33.63 -17.32 -69.02
N ARG A 4 -32.81 -17.13 -67.96
CA ARG A 4 -31.37 -17.27 -67.52
C ARG A 4 -31.38 -17.08 -65.96
N THR A 5 -30.60 -17.72 -65.07
CA THR A 5 -29.16 -17.58 -64.64
C THR A 5 -28.80 -16.44 -63.64
N ILE A 6 -28.55 -16.79 -62.35
CA ILE A 6 -27.35 -16.60 -61.44
C ILE A 6 -26.51 -15.26 -61.35
N LEU A 7 -26.15 -14.86 -60.09
CA LEU A 7 -24.95 -14.12 -59.49
C LEU A 7 -24.76 -12.56 -59.39
N LYS A 8 -24.35 -12.14 -58.16
CA LYS A 8 -23.30 -11.16 -57.66
C LYS A 8 -23.38 -9.60 -57.73
N SER A 9 -22.82 -8.99 -56.67
CA SER A 9 -22.54 -7.57 -56.27
C SER A 9 -21.37 -6.90 -57.06
N PRO A 10 -20.76 -5.70 -56.74
CA PRO A 10 -20.85 -4.76 -55.57
C PRO A 10 -20.68 -3.20 -55.85
N SER A 11 -20.51 -2.40 -54.77
CA SER A 11 -19.81 -1.07 -54.61
C SER A 11 -20.66 0.22 -54.46
N VAL A 12 -20.72 0.89 -53.28
CA VAL A 12 -19.90 2.02 -52.72
C VAL A 12 -20.16 3.41 -53.34
N CYS A 13 -20.76 4.36 -52.60
CA CYS A 13 -20.22 5.71 -52.25
C CYS A 13 -21.29 6.69 -51.68
N LEU A 14 -20.82 7.55 -50.77
CA LEU A 14 -21.36 8.84 -50.28
C LEU A 14 -22.66 8.87 -49.44
N SER A 15 -22.49 9.17 -48.15
CA SER A 15 -23.09 10.37 -47.53
C SER A 15 -22.55 10.58 -46.12
N TRP A 16 -21.75 11.62 -45.93
CA TRP A 16 -21.36 12.19 -44.65
C TRP A 16 -21.99 13.58 -44.57
N LEU A 17 -23.06 13.74 -43.78
CA LEU A 17 -23.44 14.99 -43.09
C LEU A 17 -24.72 14.74 -42.26
N PHE A 18 -24.72 15.28 -41.04
CA PHE A 18 -25.80 15.31 -40.03
C PHE A 18 -26.03 14.07 -39.14
N ILE A 19 -25.18 13.93 -38.11
CA ILE A 19 -25.66 13.88 -36.71
C ILE A 19 -24.78 14.84 -35.90
N ALA A 20 -25.21 16.10 -35.85
CA ALA A 20 -24.74 17.10 -34.91
C ALA A 20 -25.92 17.47 -34.00
N ALA A 21 -26.16 16.64 -32.98
CA ALA A 21 -26.92 16.96 -31.78
C ALA A 21 -26.80 15.76 -30.83
N LEU A 22 -26.48 16.03 -29.56
CA LEU A 22 -26.12 15.07 -28.50
C LEU A 22 -24.67 14.54 -28.55
N GLY A 23 -23.81 15.28 -27.87
CA GLY A 23 -22.38 14.99 -27.68
C GLY A 23 -21.62 16.15 -27.03
N LEU A 24 -22.27 17.32 -26.91
CA LEU A 24 -21.83 18.49 -26.16
C LEU A 24 -22.36 18.46 -24.73
N LEU A 25 -22.03 17.44 -23.94
CA LEU A 25 -22.13 17.48 -22.47
C LEU A 25 -21.00 16.62 -21.88
N GLY A 26 -19.79 17.10 -22.09
CA GLY A 26 -18.58 16.61 -21.45
C GLY A 26 -17.59 17.76 -21.26
N SER A 27 -18.09 18.98 -21.06
CA SER A 27 -17.26 20.02 -20.47
C SER A 27 -16.97 19.58 -19.05
N THR A 28 -15.72 19.22 -18.74
CA THR A 28 -15.21 19.43 -17.39
C THR A 28 -15.26 20.94 -17.18
N SER A 29 -16.39 21.41 -16.68
CA SER A 29 -16.49 22.72 -16.07
C SER A 29 -15.30 22.82 -15.11
N LEU A 30 -14.58 23.95 -15.08
CA LEU A 30 -14.07 24.38 -13.78
C LEU A 30 -15.25 24.21 -12.84
N VAL A 31 -15.15 23.34 -11.83
CA VAL A 31 -16.21 23.23 -10.84
C VAL A 31 -16.47 24.66 -10.41
N ALA A 32 -17.66 25.18 -10.74
CA ALA A 32 -18.00 26.55 -10.43
C ALA A 32 -17.82 26.67 -8.92
N GLN A 33 -17.05 27.66 -8.46
CA GLN A 33 -16.81 27.78 -7.04
C GLN A 33 -18.15 27.99 -6.33
N VAL A 34 -18.57 27.03 -5.49
CA VAL A 34 -19.86 27.09 -4.80
C VAL A 34 -19.63 27.54 -3.37
N LEU A 35 -20.27 28.63 -2.97
CA LEU A 35 -20.31 29.05 -1.56
C LEU A 35 -21.16 28.04 -0.77
N LYS A 36 -20.54 27.33 0.15
CA LYS A 36 -21.19 26.28 0.97
C LYS A 36 -21.62 26.79 2.35
N LEU A 37 -20.92 27.78 2.88
CA LEU A 37 -21.22 28.38 4.19
C LEU A 37 -20.79 29.83 4.21
N HIS A 38 -21.61 30.70 4.81
CA HIS A 38 -21.26 32.10 5.02
C HIS A 38 -21.85 32.68 6.30
N TYR A 39 -21.00 33.11 7.21
CA TYR A 39 -21.37 33.89 8.39
C TYR A 39 -20.93 35.35 8.22
N GLY A 40 -21.72 36.12 7.47
CA GLY A 40 -21.45 37.52 7.15
C GLY A 40 -22.10 38.54 8.09
N LEU A 41 -23.02 38.11 8.95
CA LEU A 41 -23.72 38.93 9.95
C LEU A 41 -24.42 40.19 9.38
N LYS A 42 -24.97 40.09 8.16
CA LYS A 42 -25.69 41.15 7.44
C LYS A 42 -27.06 41.47 8.04
N THR A 43 -27.67 40.52 8.75
CA THR A 43 -28.91 40.73 9.52
C THR A 43 -28.59 40.99 10.98
N ASP A 44 -29.35 41.88 11.64
CA ASP A 44 -29.13 42.16 13.06
C ASP A 44 -29.56 40.97 13.92
N GLN A 45 -28.57 40.29 14.48
CA GLN A 45 -28.71 39.09 15.31
C GLN A 45 -28.20 39.33 16.73
N VAL A 46 -28.06 40.59 17.16
CA VAL A 46 -27.57 40.92 18.50
C VAL A 46 -28.48 40.29 19.57
N GLY A 47 -27.85 39.58 20.52
CA GLY A 47 -28.57 38.84 21.57
C GLY A 47 -29.06 37.44 21.16
N SER A 48 -28.91 37.05 19.89
CA SER A 48 -29.17 35.68 19.44
C SER A 48 -28.10 34.72 19.97
N SER A 49 -28.53 33.49 20.32
CA SER A 49 -27.63 32.36 20.59
C SER A 49 -27.26 31.57 19.31
N THR A 50 -27.74 32.02 18.16
CA THR A 50 -27.55 31.38 16.85
C THR A 50 -26.98 32.37 15.84
N VAL A 51 -26.04 31.92 15.02
CA VAL A 51 -25.51 32.61 13.83
C VAL A 51 -26.17 32.02 12.59
N ILE A 52 -26.85 32.86 11.82
CA ILE A 52 -27.52 32.43 10.58
C ILE A 52 -26.50 32.22 9.45
N ASP A 53 -26.62 31.11 8.73
CA ASP A 53 -25.91 30.86 7.48
C ASP A 53 -26.54 31.64 6.32
N GLU A 54 -25.80 32.61 5.80
CA GLU A 54 -26.22 33.48 4.71
C GLU A 54 -25.92 32.90 3.32
N SER A 55 -25.33 31.71 3.23
CA SER A 55 -25.13 31.03 1.94
C SER A 55 -26.43 30.49 1.35
N GLY A 56 -27.46 30.29 2.19
CA GLY A 56 -28.73 29.68 1.81
C GLY A 56 -28.77 28.15 1.93
N ASN A 57 -27.69 27.52 2.42
CA ASN A 57 -27.61 26.06 2.56
C ASN A 57 -28.10 25.55 3.93
N GLY A 58 -28.42 26.44 4.87
CA GLY A 58 -29.14 26.11 6.11
C GLY A 58 -28.26 25.67 7.28
N TYR A 59 -26.94 25.89 7.22
CA TYR A 59 -25.99 25.49 8.26
C TYR A 59 -25.86 26.54 9.38
N ASN A 60 -26.97 26.89 10.02
CA ASN A 60 -26.97 27.83 11.15
C ASN A 60 -26.15 27.27 12.33
N ALA A 61 -25.30 28.09 12.94
CA ALA A 61 -24.44 27.67 14.04
C ALA A 61 -24.93 28.15 15.42
N THR A 62 -24.61 27.41 16.47
CA THR A 62 -24.92 27.80 17.86
C THR A 62 -23.71 28.44 18.53
N LEU A 63 -23.94 29.50 19.29
CA LEU A 63 -22.96 30.19 20.11
C LEU A 63 -22.95 29.59 21.52
N LEU A 64 -21.78 29.16 21.98
CA LEU A 64 -21.62 28.43 23.25
C LEU A 64 -20.61 29.13 24.16
N ASN A 65 -20.74 28.86 25.46
CA ASN A 65 -19.77 29.22 26.50
C ASN A 65 -19.40 30.72 26.56
N GLY A 66 -20.39 31.60 26.33
CA GLY A 66 -20.21 33.05 26.39
C GLY A 66 -19.84 33.72 25.06
N ALA A 67 -19.75 32.96 23.97
CA ALA A 67 -19.73 33.55 22.63
C ALA A 67 -21.05 34.26 22.35
N LYS A 68 -20.99 35.42 21.68
CA LYS A 68 -22.16 36.26 21.40
C LYS A 68 -21.97 37.07 20.12
N ILE A 69 -23.07 37.53 19.53
CA ILE A 69 -23.02 38.52 18.46
C ILE A 69 -23.01 39.91 19.10
N ALA A 70 -22.03 40.73 18.74
CA ALA A 70 -21.80 42.06 19.32
C ALA A 70 -21.48 43.10 18.25
N ASP A 71 -21.61 44.38 18.59
CA ASP A 71 -21.00 45.47 17.83
C ASP A 71 -19.57 45.68 18.31
N PHE A 72 -18.62 45.78 17.38
CA PHE A 72 -17.25 46.14 17.67
C PHE A 72 -16.80 47.24 16.71
N ASN A 73 -16.80 48.48 17.19
CA ASN A 73 -16.43 49.68 16.43
C ASN A 73 -17.21 49.82 15.10
N GLY A 74 -18.53 49.60 15.13
CA GLY A 74 -19.39 49.68 13.95
C GLY A 74 -19.29 48.48 13.01
N THR A 75 -18.56 47.43 13.39
CA THR A 75 -18.53 46.14 12.68
C THR A 75 -19.29 45.11 13.50
N ARG A 76 -20.25 44.42 12.89
CA ARG A 76 -20.95 43.29 13.53
C ARG A 76 -20.00 42.09 13.57
N VAL A 77 -19.90 41.44 14.73
CA VAL A 77 -18.94 40.35 14.95
C VAL A 77 -19.53 39.23 15.79
N ILE A 78 -19.02 38.02 15.57
CA ILE A 78 -19.04 36.95 16.56
C ILE A 78 -17.90 37.25 17.54
N ASP A 79 -18.26 37.60 18.76
CA ASP A 79 -17.34 37.78 19.89
C ASP A 79 -17.19 36.45 20.64
N LEU A 80 -15.99 35.86 20.63
CA LEU A 80 -15.69 34.60 21.30
C LEU A 80 -15.60 34.74 22.84
N GLY A 81 -15.57 35.98 23.36
CA GLY A 81 -15.55 36.26 24.79
C GLY A 81 -14.21 35.95 25.47
N SER A 82 -14.07 36.34 26.73
CA SER A 82 -12.82 36.25 27.51
C SER A 82 -12.57 34.89 28.18
N ALA A 83 -13.54 33.97 28.10
CA ALA A 83 -13.48 32.65 28.70
C ALA A 83 -13.18 31.57 27.65
N ASN A 84 -14.08 30.63 27.41
CA ASN A 84 -13.93 29.52 26.45
C ASN A 84 -15.08 29.49 25.44
N GLY A 85 -15.55 30.67 25.02
CA GLY A 85 -16.63 30.80 24.05
C GLY A 85 -16.22 30.32 22.67
N TYR A 86 -17.15 29.69 21.96
CA TYR A 86 -16.91 29.15 20.62
C TYR A 86 -18.22 29.01 19.83
N VAL A 87 -18.08 28.82 18.53
CA VAL A 87 -19.19 28.57 17.60
C VAL A 87 -19.24 27.08 17.29
N ASN A 88 -20.42 26.46 17.36
CA ASN A 88 -20.65 25.09 16.94
C ASN A 88 -21.56 25.06 15.71
N ILE A 89 -21.02 24.63 14.58
CA ILE A 89 -21.72 24.56 13.28
C ILE A 89 -22.62 23.31 13.21
N GLY A 90 -22.34 22.29 14.01
CA GLY A 90 -23.11 21.04 14.07
C GLY A 90 -22.63 19.95 13.10
N ALA A 91 -23.05 18.71 13.36
CA ALA A 91 -22.58 17.52 12.64
C ALA A 91 -23.06 17.45 11.18
N GLN A 92 -24.20 18.06 10.85
CA GLN A 92 -24.74 18.06 9.48
C GLN A 92 -23.79 18.74 8.48
N PHE A 93 -23.02 19.73 8.94
CA PHE A 93 -22.00 20.39 8.12
C PHE A 93 -20.83 19.47 7.76
N GLY A 94 -20.63 18.36 8.50
CA GLY A 94 -19.63 17.36 8.16
C GLY A 94 -19.82 16.77 6.76
N SER A 95 -21.06 16.69 6.27
CA SER A 95 -21.33 16.27 4.88
C SER A 95 -20.70 17.21 3.83
N VAL A 96 -20.60 18.51 4.13
CA VAL A 96 -19.89 19.46 3.29
C VAL A 96 -18.41 19.15 3.31
N ILE A 97 -17.80 18.96 4.49
CA ILE A 97 -16.38 18.60 4.64
C ILE A 97 -16.05 17.33 3.84
N ALA A 98 -16.89 16.29 3.94
CA ALA A 98 -16.74 15.04 3.21
C ALA A 98 -16.79 15.20 1.67
N SER A 99 -17.38 16.29 1.17
CA SER A 99 -17.51 16.56 -0.26
C SER A 99 -16.37 17.40 -0.85
N LEU A 100 -15.50 18.00 -0.03
CA LEU A 100 -14.49 18.93 -0.50
C LEU A 100 -13.23 18.21 -1.01
N HIS A 101 -12.92 18.42 -2.29
CA HIS A 101 -11.67 17.97 -2.94
C HIS A 101 -10.74 19.14 -3.23
N ASN A 102 -11.26 20.18 -3.90
CA ASN A 102 -10.64 21.50 -4.05
C ASN A 102 -11.48 22.48 -3.23
N PHE A 103 -10.86 23.36 -2.44
CA PHE A 103 -11.63 24.16 -1.48
C PHE A 103 -10.95 25.45 -1.07
N SER A 104 -11.71 26.32 -0.41
CA SER A 104 -11.18 27.49 0.28
C SER A 104 -11.89 27.79 1.59
N PHE A 105 -11.11 28.20 2.59
CA PHE A 105 -11.57 28.72 3.86
C PHE A 105 -11.19 30.19 3.97
N VAL A 106 -12.15 31.03 4.39
CA VAL A 106 -11.94 32.47 4.56
C VAL A 106 -12.38 32.87 5.96
N ALA A 107 -11.56 33.63 6.67
CA ALA A 107 -11.91 34.22 7.96
C ALA A 107 -11.42 35.66 8.05
N LYS A 108 -12.33 36.62 8.30
CA LYS A 108 -11.99 37.99 8.68
C LYS A 108 -12.03 38.11 10.19
N ILE A 109 -10.86 38.29 10.81
CA ILE A 109 -10.68 38.19 12.26
C ILE A 109 -9.92 39.39 12.82
N PHE A 110 -10.31 39.82 14.02
CA PHE A 110 -9.57 40.78 14.84
C PHE A 110 -9.17 40.12 16.15
N VAL A 111 -7.88 40.12 16.46
CA VAL A 111 -7.35 39.61 17.73
C VAL A 111 -6.86 40.79 18.56
N PRO A 112 -7.43 41.07 19.75
CA PRO A 112 -6.95 42.15 20.62
C PRO A 112 -5.46 42.02 20.98
N SER A 113 -4.79 43.15 21.22
CA SER A 113 -3.36 43.17 21.58
C SER A 113 -3.03 42.33 22.81
N ALA A 114 -3.92 42.31 23.80
CA ALA A 114 -3.74 41.61 25.07
C ALA A 114 -4.02 40.09 25.00
N THR A 115 -4.61 39.58 23.92
CA THR A 115 -4.93 38.16 23.78
C THR A 115 -3.66 37.34 23.59
N ASP A 116 -3.42 36.36 24.45
CA ASP A 116 -2.31 35.41 24.27
C ASP A 116 -2.69 34.34 23.24
N ILE A 117 -1.85 34.20 22.22
CA ILE A 117 -1.97 33.18 21.15
C ILE A 117 -0.66 32.39 20.99
N SER A 118 0.20 32.42 22.00
CA SER A 118 1.50 31.73 21.99
C SER A 118 1.42 30.25 22.36
N GLY A 119 0.37 29.85 23.10
CA GLY A 119 0.09 28.46 23.45
C GLY A 119 -0.51 27.64 22.31
N ASP A 120 -0.46 26.31 22.46
CA ASP A 120 -1.13 25.37 21.56
C ASP A 120 -2.65 25.56 21.56
N GLY A 121 -3.30 25.20 20.45
CA GLY A 121 -4.68 25.62 20.17
C GLY A 121 -4.76 26.95 19.44
N ASN A 122 -5.62 27.84 19.95
CA ASN A 122 -5.93 29.14 19.34
C ASN A 122 -6.42 28.99 17.88
N PHE A 123 -7.29 28.01 17.66
CA PHE A 123 -7.79 27.68 16.33
C PHE A 123 -8.89 28.65 15.89
N VAL A 124 -8.76 29.16 14.68
CA VAL A 124 -9.81 29.97 14.05
C VAL A 124 -10.97 29.06 13.66
N TRP A 125 -10.66 27.93 13.02
CA TRP A 125 -11.61 26.86 12.73
C TRP A 125 -10.98 25.49 13.01
N SER A 126 -11.84 24.52 13.31
CA SER A 126 -11.48 23.11 13.50
C SER A 126 -12.65 22.23 13.07
N PHE A 127 -12.41 21.25 12.21
CA PHE A 127 -13.38 20.23 11.80
C PHE A 127 -12.78 18.85 12.07
N ALA A 128 -13.47 18.02 12.86
CA ALA A 128 -12.89 16.81 13.41
C ALA A 128 -13.91 15.67 13.59
N ASN A 129 -13.40 14.45 13.59
CA ASN A 129 -14.17 13.23 13.87
C ASN A 129 -14.21 12.83 15.35
N SER A 130 -13.49 13.56 16.21
CA SER A 130 -13.55 13.38 17.65
C SER A 130 -13.63 14.71 18.40
N THR A 131 -14.21 14.66 19.60
CA THR A 131 -14.14 15.78 20.56
C THR A 131 -12.75 15.97 21.14
N ASN A 132 -11.90 14.92 21.08
CA ASN A 132 -10.50 14.97 21.48
C ASN A 132 -9.63 14.06 20.60
N ILE A 133 -9.05 14.64 19.57
CA ILE A 133 -8.19 13.93 18.59
C ILE A 133 -6.93 13.35 19.24
N ALA A 134 -6.50 13.88 20.40
CA ALA A 134 -5.38 13.30 21.15
C ALA A 134 -5.63 11.88 21.65
N THR A 135 -6.86 11.59 22.07
CA THR A 135 -7.22 10.29 22.66
C THR A 135 -8.00 9.40 21.70
N ASP A 136 -8.48 9.96 20.59
CA ASP A 136 -9.33 9.29 19.62
C ASP A 136 -9.01 9.82 18.22
N ALA A 137 -7.97 9.23 17.62
CA ALA A 137 -7.28 9.69 16.43
C ALA A 137 -8.03 9.35 15.14
N ASN A 138 -9.21 9.95 14.94
CA ASN A 138 -10.10 9.67 13.81
C ASN A 138 -10.11 10.77 12.73
N GLY A 139 -9.18 11.73 12.78
CA GLY A 139 -8.98 12.71 11.73
C GLY A 139 -9.54 14.10 12.03
N CYS A 140 -8.80 15.12 11.60
CA CYS A 140 -9.12 16.53 11.79
C CYS A 140 -8.45 17.45 10.77
N LEU A 141 -9.00 18.66 10.63
CA LEU A 141 -8.33 19.79 9.98
C LEU A 141 -8.59 21.09 10.73
N PHE A 142 -7.62 21.99 10.74
CA PHE A 142 -7.72 23.26 11.48
C PHE A 142 -6.75 24.33 10.99
N TYR A 143 -6.97 25.56 11.46
CA TYR A 143 -6.01 26.66 11.30
C TYR A 143 -5.68 27.32 12.64
N SER A 144 -4.41 27.28 13.04
CA SER A 144 -3.91 27.84 14.31
C SER A 144 -3.24 29.20 14.12
N LEU A 145 -3.54 30.16 15.01
CA LEU A 145 -2.91 31.47 15.03
C LEU A 145 -1.50 31.50 15.65
N LYS A 146 -1.08 30.45 16.36
CA LYS A 146 0.23 30.36 17.02
C LYS A 146 1.38 30.54 16.04
N THR A 147 1.27 29.93 14.87
CA THR A 147 2.30 29.99 13.81
C THR A 147 1.71 30.27 12.43
N GLY A 148 0.41 30.59 12.35
CA GLY A 148 -0.31 30.71 11.09
C GLY A 148 -0.22 29.40 10.32
N ARG A 149 -0.74 28.33 10.91
CA ARG A 149 -0.58 26.96 10.44
C ARG A 149 -1.93 26.38 10.05
N PHE A 150 -2.08 26.02 8.78
CA PHE A 150 -3.09 25.06 8.36
C PHE A 150 -2.58 23.64 8.56
N ALA A 151 -3.47 22.75 8.98
CA ALA A 151 -3.19 21.35 9.24
C ALA A 151 -4.36 20.48 8.82
N ILE A 152 -4.06 19.29 8.29
CA ILE A 152 -5.03 18.23 8.02
C ILE A 152 -4.39 16.86 8.29
N SER A 153 -5.13 15.96 8.93
CA SER A 153 -4.70 14.60 9.28
C SER A 153 -5.87 13.62 9.20
N PRO A 154 -5.71 12.40 8.64
CA PRO A 154 -6.72 11.34 8.71
C PRO A 154 -6.85 10.74 10.12
N ASP A 155 -5.93 11.07 11.02
CA ASP A 155 -5.83 10.51 12.37
C ASP A 155 -5.55 11.62 13.41
N ASN A 156 -4.30 11.83 13.86
CA ASN A 156 -3.93 12.93 14.76
C ASN A 156 -2.63 13.65 14.32
N TRP A 157 -1.94 14.38 15.21
CA TRP A 157 -0.69 15.09 14.88
C TRP A 157 0.43 14.22 14.30
N THR A 158 0.38 12.88 14.43
CA THR A 158 1.41 11.97 13.90
C THR A 158 1.41 11.86 12.37
N SER A 159 0.27 12.12 11.73
CA SER A 159 0.06 11.95 10.28
C SER A 159 -0.37 13.27 9.61
N GLU A 160 -0.13 14.39 10.29
CA GLU A 160 -0.56 15.72 9.86
C GLU A 160 0.26 16.20 8.66
N GLN A 161 -0.42 16.63 7.60
CA GLN A 161 0.17 17.49 6.58
C GLN A 161 -0.11 18.94 6.93
N THR A 162 0.93 19.78 6.87
CA THR A 162 0.83 21.17 7.29
C THR A 162 1.34 22.16 6.27
N LEU A 163 0.76 23.35 6.29
CA LEU A 163 1.31 24.54 5.66
C LEU A 163 1.48 25.61 6.74
N ASN A 164 2.73 25.95 7.06
CA ASN A 164 3.07 26.79 8.19
C ASN A 164 3.77 28.08 7.74
N THR A 165 3.23 29.24 8.16
CA THR A 165 3.82 30.57 7.88
C THR A 165 4.95 30.94 8.84
N ALA A 166 5.13 30.17 9.92
CA ALA A 166 6.10 30.34 11.00
C ALA A 166 5.98 31.68 11.77
N ASN A 167 4.86 32.39 11.63
CA ASN A 167 4.63 33.69 12.25
C ASN A 167 3.25 33.74 12.93
N GLN A 168 3.17 34.38 14.08
CA GLN A 168 1.88 34.69 14.70
C GLN A 168 1.09 35.69 13.83
N LEU A 169 -0.24 35.59 13.87
CA LEU A 169 -1.10 36.58 13.23
C LEU A 169 -0.92 37.95 13.92
N PRO A 170 -0.74 39.06 13.18
CA PRO A 170 -0.68 40.39 13.76
C PRO A 170 -1.94 40.74 14.56
N LYS A 171 -1.75 41.27 15.78
CA LYS A 171 -2.83 41.64 16.71
C LYS A 171 -3.19 43.13 16.60
N ALA A 172 -4.31 43.52 17.21
CA ALA A 172 -4.90 44.86 17.23
C ALA A 172 -5.21 45.45 15.84
N VAL A 173 -5.34 44.59 14.83
CA VAL A 173 -5.70 44.94 13.47
C VAL A 173 -6.58 43.86 12.87
N TRP A 174 -7.50 44.25 11.98
CA TRP A 174 -8.30 43.32 11.20
C TRP A 174 -7.40 42.58 10.20
N LYS A 175 -7.56 41.26 10.13
CA LYS A 175 -6.89 40.39 9.17
C LYS A 175 -7.88 39.53 8.42
N THR A 176 -7.65 39.35 7.11
CA THR A 176 -8.36 38.37 6.30
C THR A 176 -7.44 37.18 6.02
N ILE A 177 -7.75 36.03 6.63
CA ILE A 177 -7.04 34.77 6.43
C ILE A 177 -7.76 34.01 5.31
N ILE A 178 -7.02 33.61 4.29
CA ILE A 178 -7.53 32.79 3.19
C ILE A 178 -6.63 31.57 3.05
N TYR A 179 -7.23 30.38 3.16
CA TYR A 179 -6.60 29.13 2.76
C TYR A 179 -7.25 28.64 1.48
N THR A 180 -6.45 28.28 0.47
CA THR A 180 -6.94 27.66 -0.77
C THR A 180 -6.16 26.39 -1.06
N GLN A 181 -6.83 25.33 -1.51
CA GLN A 181 -6.18 24.12 -2.00
C GLN A 181 -6.82 23.67 -3.32
N ASN A 182 -5.99 23.46 -4.34
CA ASN A 182 -6.41 22.97 -5.66
C ASN A 182 -5.43 21.91 -6.16
N GLU A 183 -5.90 20.68 -6.39
CA GLU A 183 -5.10 19.57 -6.91
C GLU A 183 -3.77 19.38 -6.14
N GLY A 184 -3.85 19.48 -4.81
CA GLY A 184 -2.70 19.33 -3.91
C GLY A 184 -1.88 20.61 -3.67
N LEU A 185 -2.04 21.67 -4.47
CA LEU A 185 -1.37 22.95 -4.24
C LEU A 185 -2.13 23.76 -3.18
N ALA A 186 -1.54 23.88 -1.99
CA ALA A 186 -2.07 24.65 -0.87
C ALA A 186 -1.44 26.05 -0.80
N LYS A 187 -2.24 27.07 -0.45
CA LYS A 187 -1.80 28.46 -0.27
C LYS A 187 -2.45 29.07 0.98
N ILE A 188 -1.66 29.81 1.76
CA ILE A 188 -2.11 30.71 2.83
C ILE A 188 -1.88 32.14 2.38
N LEU A 189 -2.94 32.94 2.37
CA LEU A 189 -2.90 34.36 2.09
C LEU A 189 -3.42 35.15 3.29
N ILE A 190 -2.75 36.25 3.62
CA ILE A 190 -3.15 37.20 4.66
C ILE A 190 -3.38 38.55 4.00
N ASP A 191 -4.57 39.10 4.17
CA ASP A 191 -5.01 40.33 3.50
C ASP A 191 -4.80 40.26 1.98
N GLY A 192 -5.10 39.10 1.39
CA GLY A 192 -4.96 38.84 -0.06
C GLY A 192 -3.52 38.68 -0.55
N VAL A 193 -2.52 38.84 0.33
CA VAL A 193 -1.10 38.63 0.00
C VAL A 193 -0.73 37.18 0.28
N LEU A 194 -0.16 36.50 -0.71
CA LEU A 194 0.37 35.14 -0.53
C LEU A 194 1.53 35.16 0.48
N VAL A 195 1.35 34.46 1.60
CA VAL A 195 2.36 34.34 2.66
C VAL A 195 3.12 33.02 2.54
N LYS A 196 2.41 31.94 2.19
CA LYS A 196 3.00 30.60 2.05
C LYS A 196 2.28 29.78 1.00
N SER A 197 3.03 28.97 0.26
CA SER A 197 2.53 27.94 -0.64
C SER A 197 3.32 26.64 -0.46
N GLY A 198 2.71 25.51 -0.79
CA GLY A 198 3.30 24.18 -0.67
C GLY A 198 2.32 23.10 -1.12
N ASN A 199 2.73 21.84 -1.04
CA ASN A 199 1.88 20.71 -1.41
C ASN A 199 1.27 20.04 -0.18
N ILE A 200 -0.04 19.89 -0.17
CA ILE A 200 -0.82 19.08 0.77
C ILE A 200 -1.67 18.13 -0.08
N THR A 201 -1.37 16.85 -0.03
CA THR A 201 -2.05 15.82 -0.83
C THR A 201 -3.34 15.31 -0.17
N ILE A 202 -3.55 15.60 1.12
CA ILE A 202 -4.75 15.18 1.84
C ILE A 202 -5.89 16.18 1.57
N SER A 203 -7.06 15.68 1.17
CA SER A 203 -8.29 16.48 1.00
C SER A 203 -9.28 16.23 2.14
N PRO A 204 -10.15 17.21 2.48
CA PRO A 204 -11.15 17.02 3.53
C PRO A 204 -12.10 15.85 3.28
N SER A 205 -12.36 15.49 2.02
CA SER A 205 -13.14 14.30 1.65
C SER A 205 -12.61 12.99 2.24
N GLN A 206 -11.29 12.90 2.48
CA GLN A 206 -10.65 11.72 3.07
C GLN A 206 -10.89 11.60 4.57
N LEU A 207 -11.37 12.67 5.23
CA LEU A 207 -11.78 12.62 6.63
C LEU A 207 -13.21 12.07 6.79
N GLY A 208 -13.98 11.97 5.70
CA GLY A 208 -15.41 11.68 5.78
C GLY A 208 -16.20 12.80 6.47
N ALA A 209 -17.42 12.48 6.91
CA ALA A 209 -18.33 13.47 7.48
C ALA A 209 -17.98 13.79 8.95
N THR A 210 -17.46 14.99 9.20
CA THR A 210 -17.01 15.41 10.53
C THR A 210 -18.16 15.80 11.48
N PRO A 211 -18.38 15.11 12.62
CA PRO A 211 -19.40 15.47 13.61
C PRO A 211 -19.07 16.72 14.45
N TYR A 212 -17.80 17.10 14.59
CA TYR A 212 -17.37 18.17 15.51
C TYR A 212 -16.76 19.34 14.73
N ASN A 213 -17.58 20.37 14.48
CA ASN A 213 -17.25 21.49 13.60
C ASN A 213 -17.33 22.82 14.34
N TYR A 214 -16.18 23.45 14.60
CA TYR A 214 -16.07 24.59 15.50
C TYR A 214 -15.33 25.78 14.90
N LEU A 215 -15.72 26.99 15.33
CA LEU A 215 -14.88 28.19 15.25
C LEU A 215 -14.46 28.60 16.66
N GLY A 216 -13.17 28.90 16.86
CA GLY A 216 -12.63 29.35 18.14
C GLY A 216 -12.28 28.27 19.17
N ARG A 217 -12.46 26.98 18.83
CA ARG A 217 -12.19 25.83 19.71
C ARG A 217 -11.29 24.79 19.03
N SER A 218 -10.33 24.25 19.78
CA SER A 218 -9.46 23.16 19.34
C SER A 218 -10.16 21.80 19.39
N CYS A 219 -9.80 20.90 18.45
CA CYS A 219 -10.14 19.47 18.50
C CYS A 219 -9.25 18.67 19.47
N TYR A 220 -8.30 19.32 20.14
CA TYR A 220 -7.51 18.77 21.24
C TYR A 220 -7.97 19.38 22.56
N THR A 221 -8.36 18.58 23.54
CA THR A 221 -9.00 19.12 24.76
C THR A 221 -8.04 19.87 25.69
N ALA A 222 -6.74 19.60 25.58
CA ALA A 222 -5.71 20.28 26.37
C ALA A 222 -5.32 21.66 25.81
N ASP A 223 -5.73 21.95 24.56
CA ASP A 223 -5.37 23.17 23.85
C ASP A 223 -6.19 24.39 24.30
N ALA A 224 -5.61 25.57 24.12
CA ALA A 224 -6.30 26.82 24.41
C ALA A 224 -7.42 27.13 23.39
N TYR A 225 -8.53 27.64 23.90
CA TYR A 225 -9.58 28.28 23.10
C TYR A 225 -9.07 29.63 22.58
N LEU A 226 -9.57 30.05 21.41
CA LEU A 226 -9.25 31.37 20.88
C LEU A 226 -10.09 32.44 21.59
N LYS A 227 -9.54 33.03 22.64
CA LYS A 227 -10.23 34.01 23.49
C LYS A 227 -10.23 35.40 22.87
N ASP A 228 -11.23 36.19 23.22
CA ASP A 228 -11.40 37.62 22.92
C ASP A 228 -11.42 38.02 21.42
N ALA A 229 -11.13 37.10 20.52
CA ALA A 229 -11.11 37.36 19.09
C ALA A 229 -12.53 37.64 18.56
N LYS A 230 -12.59 38.49 17.54
CA LYS A 230 -13.82 38.89 16.86
C LYS A 230 -13.79 38.37 15.43
N ILE A 231 -14.78 37.58 15.03
CA ILE A 231 -14.93 37.07 13.66
C ILE A 231 -16.03 37.88 12.97
N ALA A 232 -15.69 38.61 11.90
CA ALA A 232 -16.62 39.43 11.14
C ALA A 232 -17.14 38.75 9.87
N ASP A 233 -16.40 37.78 9.34
CA ASP A 233 -16.78 37.01 8.15
C ASP A 233 -16.13 35.63 8.24
N PHE A 234 -16.89 34.57 7.98
CA PHE A 234 -16.36 33.22 7.80
C PHE A 234 -17.03 32.54 6.60
N ARG A 235 -16.24 31.96 5.70
CA ARG A 235 -16.74 31.31 4.48
C ARG A 235 -16.06 29.99 4.17
N VAL A 236 -16.84 29.10 3.57
CA VAL A 236 -16.37 27.84 3.00
C VAL A 236 -16.81 27.76 1.54
N TYR A 237 -15.86 27.47 0.66
CA TYR A 237 -16.09 27.29 -0.76
C TYR A 237 -15.68 25.89 -1.22
N ASP A 238 -16.51 25.30 -2.07
CA ASP A 238 -16.21 24.10 -2.85
C ASP A 238 -15.60 24.55 -4.18
N GLY A 239 -14.26 24.52 -4.21
CA GLY A 239 -13.41 25.16 -5.20
C GLY A 239 -12.43 26.16 -4.60
N ALA A 240 -11.21 26.20 -5.15
CA ALA A 240 -10.21 27.20 -4.77
C ALA A 240 -10.60 28.61 -5.28
N LEU A 241 -10.47 29.63 -4.44
CA LEU A 241 -10.76 31.03 -4.81
C LEU A 241 -9.84 31.52 -5.93
N SER A 242 -10.41 32.27 -6.87
CA SER A 242 -9.64 33.03 -7.85
C SER A 242 -8.95 34.23 -7.20
N PHE A 243 -7.95 34.77 -7.88
CA PHE A 243 -7.25 35.96 -7.41
C PHE A 243 -8.18 37.17 -7.27
N GLU A 244 -9.08 37.39 -8.23
CA GLU A 244 -10.06 38.48 -8.21
C GLU A 244 -11.02 38.36 -7.01
N GLN A 245 -11.40 37.14 -6.63
CA GLN A 245 -12.23 36.89 -5.46
C GLN A 245 -11.44 37.07 -4.16
N ILE A 246 -10.17 36.65 -4.14
CA ILE A 246 -9.25 36.91 -3.03
C ILE A 246 -9.11 38.42 -2.80
N GLU A 247 -8.95 39.22 -3.86
CA GLU A 247 -8.89 40.69 -3.80
C GLU A 247 -10.21 41.29 -3.31
N GLN A 248 -11.34 40.82 -3.82
CA GLN A 248 -12.66 41.27 -3.39
C GLN A 248 -12.90 40.99 -1.90
N LEU A 249 -12.49 39.82 -1.41
CA LEU A 249 -12.68 39.40 -0.02
C LEU A 249 -11.66 40.03 0.94
N SER A 250 -10.44 40.31 0.47
CA SER A 250 -9.40 40.94 1.27
C SER A 250 -9.49 42.47 1.30
N GLY A 251 -10.23 43.09 0.38
CA GLY A 251 -10.33 44.53 0.24
C GLY A 251 -9.08 45.18 -0.38
N VAL A 252 -8.14 44.39 -0.91
CA VAL A 252 -6.96 44.90 -1.61
C VAL A 252 -7.31 45.25 -3.06
N THR A 253 -7.33 46.53 -3.39
CA THR A 253 -7.33 47.01 -4.78
C THR A 253 -5.89 47.22 -5.22
N SER A 254 -5.22 46.15 -5.62
CA SER A 254 -3.97 46.29 -6.38
C SER A 254 -4.32 46.64 -7.81
N VAL A 255 -3.93 47.83 -8.27
CA VAL A 255 -4.02 48.19 -9.70
C VAL A 255 -3.00 47.32 -10.45
N TYR A 256 -3.40 46.11 -10.85
CA TYR A 256 -2.70 45.32 -11.85
C TYR A 256 -3.18 45.81 -13.22
N SER A 257 -2.28 46.35 -14.04
CA SER A 257 -2.54 46.40 -15.47
C SER A 257 -2.48 44.96 -16.00
N ALA A 258 -3.59 44.44 -16.53
CA ALA A 258 -3.61 43.13 -17.17
C ALA A 258 -2.49 43.03 -18.23
N ALA A 259 -1.80 41.89 -18.27
CA ALA A 259 -0.75 41.69 -19.26
C ALA A 259 -1.36 41.73 -20.68
N SER A 260 -0.77 42.50 -21.59
CA SER A 260 -1.24 42.67 -22.97
C SER A 260 -0.27 42.02 -23.95
N VAL A 261 -0.81 41.40 -25.00
CA VAL A 261 -0.02 40.70 -26.01
C VAL A 261 0.71 41.70 -26.92
N LEU A 262 2.02 41.56 -27.08
CA LEU A 262 2.84 42.35 -28.01
C LEU A 262 3.16 41.61 -29.31
N ALA A 263 3.30 40.28 -29.24
CA ALA A 263 3.43 39.41 -30.40
C ALA A 263 2.96 38.00 -30.06
N LYS A 264 2.37 37.31 -31.03
CA LYS A 264 1.80 35.98 -30.84
C LYS A 264 1.86 35.15 -32.11
N TYR A 265 2.66 34.09 -32.09
CA TYR A 265 2.77 33.13 -33.19
C TYR A 265 2.04 31.85 -32.82
N TYR A 266 1.18 31.38 -33.73
CA TYR A 266 0.54 30.06 -33.71
C TYR A 266 1.07 29.15 -34.83
N PHE A 267 2.07 29.63 -35.58
CA PHE A 267 2.75 28.88 -36.64
C PHE A 267 1.86 28.27 -37.73
N SER A 268 0.61 28.73 -37.85
CA SER A 268 -0.23 28.54 -39.05
C SER A 268 0.25 29.39 -40.23
N SER A 269 1.09 30.40 -39.97
CA SER A 269 1.83 31.17 -40.96
C SER A 269 3.12 31.72 -40.36
N LEU A 270 3.97 32.34 -41.18
CA LEU A 270 5.19 33.03 -40.72
C LEU A 270 4.91 34.38 -40.03
N LYS A 271 3.66 34.84 -40.02
CA LYS A 271 3.25 36.11 -39.40
C LYS A 271 2.76 35.90 -37.99
N ASP A 272 2.99 36.89 -37.14
CA ASP A 272 2.32 36.97 -35.85
C ASP A 272 0.81 37.26 -36.03
N SER A 273 0.02 37.07 -34.97
CA SER A 273 -1.44 37.21 -35.00
C SER A 273 -1.91 38.63 -35.34
N SER A 274 -1.07 39.66 -35.13
CA SER A 274 -1.38 41.03 -35.55
C SER A 274 -1.04 41.31 -37.02
N GLY A 275 -0.28 40.43 -37.68
CA GLY A 275 0.26 40.60 -39.02
C GLY A 275 1.42 41.60 -39.13
N LYS A 276 1.84 42.20 -38.00
CA LYS A 276 2.87 43.26 -37.95
C LYS A 276 4.29 42.71 -38.06
N TYR A 277 4.53 41.53 -37.52
CA TYR A 277 5.85 40.90 -37.50
C TYR A 277 5.83 39.63 -38.34
N THR A 278 6.75 39.51 -39.29
CA THR A 278 6.89 38.34 -40.16
C THR A 278 8.28 37.75 -39.96
N GLY A 279 8.34 36.49 -39.54
CA GLY A 279 9.59 35.76 -39.40
C GLY A 279 9.99 34.98 -40.65
N SER A 280 11.08 34.23 -40.54
CA SER A 280 11.61 33.36 -41.60
C SER A 280 12.11 32.04 -41.03
N LEU A 281 11.96 30.97 -41.81
CA LEU A 281 12.47 29.63 -41.52
C LEU A 281 13.89 29.49 -42.07
N ASN A 282 14.79 28.91 -41.29
CA ASN A 282 16.18 28.76 -41.67
C ASN A 282 16.68 27.34 -41.37
N ASN A 283 17.64 26.86 -42.16
CA ASN A 283 18.46 25.66 -41.91
C ASN A 283 17.69 24.37 -41.59
N GLY A 284 16.50 24.19 -42.18
CA GLY A 284 15.70 22.97 -42.03
C GLY A 284 14.49 23.10 -41.10
N ALA A 285 14.23 24.28 -40.53
CA ALA A 285 12.96 24.53 -39.85
C ALA A 285 11.79 24.60 -40.85
N VAL A 286 10.62 24.07 -40.48
CA VAL A 286 9.41 24.05 -41.30
C VAL A 286 8.17 24.38 -40.47
N LEU A 287 7.13 24.92 -41.11
CA LEU A 287 5.78 24.89 -40.53
C LEU A 287 5.17 23.52 -40.88
N ASP A 288 4.73 22.79 -39.87
CA ASP A 288 4.22 21.43 -40.00
C ASP A 288 2.85 21.30 -39.31
N SER A 289 2.21 20.14 -39.46
CA SER A 289 0.98 19.79 -38.76
C SER A 289 1.21 18.65 -37.77
N TYR A 290 0.90 18.91 -36.50
CA TYR A 290 0.86 17.91 -35.45
C TYR A 290 -0.60 17.57 -35.13
N SER A 291 -1.10 16.46 -35.70
CA SER A 291 -2.49 16.01 -35.57
C SER A 291 -3.55 17.08 -35.90
N GLY A 292 -3.30 17.86 -36.96
CA GLY A 292 -4.20 18.93 -37.41
C GLY A 292 -3.96 20.30 -36.75
N LEU A 293 -3.05 20.41 -35.79
CA LEU A 293 -2.59 21.69 -35.23
C LEU A 293 -1.32 22.16 -35.95
N SER A 294 -1.22 23.45 -36.25
CA SER A 294 -0.02 24.03 -36.88
C SER A 294 1.10 24.20 -35.86
N VAL A 295 2.30 23.72 -36.18
CA VAL A 295 3.48 23.83 -35.33
C VAL A 295 4.69 24.31 -36.14
N LEU A 296 5.63 24.98 -35.48
CA LEU A 296 6.98 25.15 -36.00
C LEU A 296 7.81 23.91 -35.61
N SER A 297 8.28 23.15 -36.59
CA SER A 297 9.27 22.09 -36.39
C SER A 297 10.67 22.63 -36.66
N LEU A 298 11.59 22.46 -35.72
CA LEU A 298 12.99 22.87 -35.88
C LEU A 298 13.82 21.84 -36.68
N GLY A 299 13.26 20.66 -36.94
CA GLY A 299 13.90 19.60 -37.73
C GLY A 299 15.16 18.99 -37.09
N GLY A 300 15.65 17.88 -37.65
CA GLY A 300 16.83 17.16 -37.13
C GLY A 300 18.19 17.80 -37.46
N ALA A 301 18.21 18.86 -38.27
CA ALA A 301 19.41 19.61 -38.64
C ALA A 301 19.66 20.76 -37.64
N ASN A 302 20.15 21.92 -38.10
CA ASN A 302 20.36 23.12 -37.28
C ASN A 302 19.25 24.16 -37.54
N GLY A 303 18.00 23.71 -37.64
CA GLY A 303 16.88 24.56 -38.02
C GLY A 303 16.51 25.56 -36.93
N TYR A 304 16.12 26.77 -37.34
CA TYR A 304 15.69 27.83 -36.43
C TYR A 304 14.71 28.80 -37.10
N PHE A 305 13.92 29.47 -36.28
CA PHE A 305 13.03 30.54 -36.72
C PHE A 305 13.65 31.90 -36.39
N ASN A 306 13.67 32.80 -37.36
CA ASN A 306 14.22 34.15 -37.22
C ASN A 306 13.09 35.19 -37.28
N PHE A 307 12.86 35.90 -36.18
CA PHE A 307 11.84 36.95 -36.11
C PHE A 307 12.22 38.22 -36.90
N GLY A 308 13.49 38.38 -37.27
CA GLY A 308 14.02 39.58 -37.93
C GLY A 308 14.33 40.72 -36.95
N ALA A 309 15.10 41.71 -37.42
CA ALA A 309 15.53 42.85 -36.60
C ALA A 309 14.36 43.75 -36.15
N GLY A 310 13.31 43.86 -36.98
CA GLY A 310 12.11 44.64 -36.64
C GLY A 310 11.36 44.13 -35.40
N PHE A 311 11.51 42.85 -35.05
CA PHE A 311 10.96 42.27 -33.82
C PHE A 311 11.65 42.82 -32.56
N GLY A 312 12.92 43.25 -32.66
CA GLY A 312 13.67 43.82 -31.55
C GLY A 312 13.04 45.05 -30.92
N ALA A 313 12.19 45.77 -31.67
CA ALA A 313 11.40 46.88 -31.15
C ALA A 313 10.46 46.46 -30.01
N ILE A 314 10.08 45.18 -29.89
CA ILE A 314 9.33 44.65 -28.75
C ILE A 314 10.22 44.62 -27.50
N VAL A 315 11.46 44.16 -27.63
CA VAL A 315 12.43 44.02 -26.52
C VAL A 315 12.68 45.36 -25.84
N SER A 316 12.82 46.44 -26.62
CA SER A 316 13.00 47.81 -26.12
C SER A 316 11.78 48.37 -25.37
N GLN A 317 10.67 47.62 -25.30
CA GLN A 317 9.45 48.02 -24.62
C GLN A 317 9.15 47.17 -23.38
N LEU A 318 9.96 46.15 -23.06
CA LEU A 318 9.69 45.22 -21.96
C LEU A 318 10.31 45.73 -20.65
N ASP A 319 9.45 46.01 -19.68
CA ASP A 319 9.80 46.30 -18.29
C ASP A 319 9.36 45.14 -17.38
N SER A 320 8.09 45.11 -16.98
CA SER A 320 7.44 43.89 -16.52
C SER A 320 6.95 43.14 -17.75
N PHE A 321 7.26 41.86 -17.87
CA PHE A 321 6.92 41.12 -19.09
C PHE A 321 6.76 39.63 -18.83
N SER A 322 6.22 38.94 -19.84
CA SER A 322 6.23 37.48 -19.90
C SER A 322 6.54 37.00 -21.30
N ILE A 323 7.19 35.85 -21.38
CA ILE A 323 7.33 35.08 -22.61
C ILE A 323 6.79 33.68 -22.31
N SER A 324 5.79 33.25 -23.08
CA SER A 324 5.15 31.94 -22.95
C SER A 324 5.24 31.20 -24.27
N SER A 325 5.49 29.89 -24.21
CA SER A 325 5.57 29.02 -25.37
C SER A 325 5.16 27.60 -25.03
N ASN A 326 4.34 27.00 -25.89
CA ASN A 326 4.10 25.56 -25.86
C ASN A 326 5.18 24.84 -26.68
N LEU A 327 5.95 23.98 -26.03
CA LEU A 327 7.13 23.34 -26.58
C LEU A 327 7.02 21.81 -26.43
N TYR A 328 7.42 21.08 -27.45
CA TYR A 328 7.67 19.64 -27.40
C TYR A 328 9.14 19.37 -27.65
N VAL A 329 9.81 18.71 -26.71
CA VAL A 329 11.17 18.20 -26.89
C VAL A 329 11.08 16.67 -26.97
N PRO A 330 11.48 16.04 -28.10
CA PRO A 330 11.38 14.58 -28.21
C PRO A 330 12.36 13.87 -27.26
N ASN A 331 12.03 12.64 -26.85
CA ASN A 331 12.90 11.83 -25.98
C ASN A 331 14.31 11.62 -26.56
N SER A 332 14.44 11.63 -27.88
CA SER A 332 15.71 11.47 -28.59
C SER A 332 16.56 12.75 -28.67
N ALA A 333 16.08 13.90 -28.18
CA ALA A 333 16.84 15.14 -28.22
C ALA A 333 17.92 15.18 -27.14
N ASP A 334 19.17 15.40 -27.56
CA ASP A 334 20.26 15.75 -26.67
C ASP A 334 20.25 17.25 -26.42
N ILE A 335 19.96 17.64 -25.18
CA ILE A 335 19.90 19.04 -24.74
C ILE A 335 20.86 19.33 -23.59
N ALA A 336 21.71 18.39 -23.21
CA ALA A 336 22.60 18.53 -22.05
C ALA A 336 23.76 19.51 -22.32
N GLY A 337 24.24 19.57 -23.56
CA GLY A 337 25.33 20.45 -23.97
C GLY A 337 24.97 21.93 -24.01
N SER A 338 26.00 22.80 -23.98
CA SER A 338 25.87 24.25 -24.15
C SER A 338 25.11 24.62 -25.43
N GLY A 339 24.35 25.72 -25.38
CA GLY A 339 23.37 26.07 -26.42
C GLY A 339 21.98 25.53 -26.09
N ASN A 340 21.30 24.97 -27.09
CA ASN A 340 19.93 24.48 -27.01
C ASN A 340 18.93 25.57 -26.58
N PHE A 341 19.07 26.76 -27.17
CA PHE A 341 18.28 27.92 -26.78
C PHE A 341 16.87 27.79 -27.35
N VAL A 342 15.86 27.84 -26.47
CA VAL A 342 14.45 27.83 -26.86
C VAL A 342 14.13 29.15 -27.58
N TRP A 343 14.58 30.27 -27.03
CA TRP A 343 14.55 31.58 -27.70
C TRP A 343 15.73 32.46 -27.31
N THR A 344 16.00 33.46 -28.14
CA THR A 344 17.16 34.37 -28.00
C THR A 344 16.87 35.73 -28.61
N PHE A 345 17.23 36.80 -27.90
CA PHE A 345 17.23 38.17 -28.41
C PHE A 345 18.58 38.81 -28.09
N ALA A 346 19.33 39.22 -29.10
CA ALA A 346 20.71 39.69 -28.95
C ALA A 346 21.06 40.83 -29.92
N ASN A 347 22.10 41.59 -29.57
CA ASN A 347 22.65 42.67 -30.39
C ASN A 347 23.84 42.24 -31.26
N SER A 348 24.24 40.96 -31.21
CA SER A 348 25.23 40.36 -32.10
C SER A 348 24.80 38.96 -32.56
N THR A 349 25.28 38.53 -33.72
CA THR A 349 25.20 37.12 -34.15
C THR A 349 26.12 36.21 -33.35
N ASP A 350 27.14 36.79 -32.71
CA ASP A 350 28.08 36.11 -31.82
C ASP A 350 28.45 37.01 -30.62
N MET A 351 27.87 36.67 -29.48
CA MET A 351 28.06 37.35 -28.19
C MET A 351 29.33 36.88 -27.47
N THR A 352 30.10 35.94 -28.03
CA THR A 352 31.35 35.45 -27.40
C THR A 352 32.34 36.59 -27.16
N ASN A 353 32.47 37.50 -28.15
CA ASN A 353 33.41 38.62 -28.12
C ASN A 353 32.73 40.00 -28.23
N THR A 354 31.39 40.05 -28.28
CA THR A 354 30.64 41.29 -28.47
C THR A 354 29.88 41.65 -27.21
N ALA A 355 30.33 42.68 -26.48
CA ALA A 355 29.76 43.10 -25.21
C ALA A 355 28.61 44.11 -25.36
N ASN A 356 27.57 43.79 -26.13
CA ASN A 356 26.46 44.72 -26.44
C ASN A 356 25.06 44.22 -26.04
N GLY A 357 24.97 43.14 -25.27
CA GLY A 357 23.77 42.69 -24.57
C GLY A 357 22.93 41.63 -25.27
N ASN A 358 22.36 40.73 -24.46
CA ASN A 358 21.50 39.63 -24.89
C ASN A 358 20.53 39.19 -23.78
N LEU A 359 19.48 38.47 -24.17
CA LEU A 359 18.66 37.66 -23.28
C LEU A 359 18.20 36.38 -23.97
N PHE A 360 18.07 35.29 -23.23
CA PHE A 360 17.73 33.98 -23.79
C PHE A 360 17.13 33.03 -22.75
N PHE A 361 16.56 31.92 -23.25
CA PHE A 361 16.17 30.79 -22.43
C PHE A 361 16.76 29.49 -22.97
N THR A 362 17.39 28.66 -22.13
CA THR A 362 18.03 27.39 -22.53
C THR A 362 17.23 26.17 -22.08
N ALA A 363 17.11 25.15 -22.93
CA ALA A 363 16.42 23.90 -22.61
C ALA A 363 17.20 22.99 -21.64
N GLY A 364 18.53 22.92 -21.75
CA GLY A 364 19.36 21.97 -20.99
C GLY A 364 19.42 22.22 -19.48
N ARG A 365 19.26 23.48 -19.06
CA ARG A 365 19.31 23.87 -17.63
C ARG A 365 18.05 24.60 -17.16
N SER A 366 17.04 24.69 -18.02
CA SER A 366 15.82 25.48 -17.79
C SER A 366 16.14 26.86 -17.22
N ARG A 367 16.93 27.62 -17.99
CA ARG A 367 17.61 28.82 -17.53
C ARG A 367 17.21 30.01 -18.40
N TYR A 368 16.65 31.04 -17.76
CA TYR A 368 16.58 32.38 -18.30
C TYR A 368 17.86 33.14 -17.95
N ALA A 369 18.44 33.88 -18.90
CA ALA A 369 19.55 34.78 -18.64
C ALA A 369 19.40 36.10 -19.39
N ILE A 370 19.94 37.17 -18.82
CA ILE A 370 20.02 38.52 -19.39
C ILE A 370 21.34 39.19 -19.03
N SER A 371 21.97 39.87 -19.98
CA SER A 371 23.20 40.64 -19.79
C SER A 371 23.20 41.92 -20.63
N LYS A 372 23.80 42.99 -20.11
CA LYS A 372 24.11 44.21 -20.89
C LYS A 372 25.40 44.08 -21.71
N THR A 373 26.22 43.07 -21.43
CA THR A 373 27.49 42.82 -22.09
C THR A 373 27.41 41.48 -22.84
N HIS A 374 27.95 40.42 -22.24
CA HIS A 374 27.94 39.02 -22.69
C HIS A 374 27.89 38.12 -21.46
N TYR A 375 28.27 36.84 -21.59
CA TYR A 375 28.24 35.82 -20.54
C TYR A 375 28.86 36.22 -19.19
N ALA A 376 29.87 37.10 -19.18
CA ALA A 376 30.57 37.53 -17.97
C ALA A 376 29.74 38.44 -17.04
N GLY A 377 28.60 38.98 -17.51
CA GLY A 377 27.74 39.91 -16.77
C GLY A 377 26.29 39.45 -16.62
N GLU A 378 26.02 38.14 -16.73
CA GLU A 378 24.66 37.59 -16.77
C GLU A 378 23.97 37.55 -15.40
N TYR A 379 22.75 38.09 -15.34
CA TYR A 379 21.76 37.72 -14.31
C TYR A 379 20.90 36.59 -14.85
N ASN A 380 20.54 35.65 -13.99
CA ASN A 380 19.81 34.46 -14.42
C ASN A 380 18.80 33.96 -13.39
N VAL A 381 17.79 33.27 -13.91
CA VAL A 381 16.89 32.39 -13.15
C VAL A 381 17.12 30.99 -13.71
N LEU A 382 17.44 30.02 -12.87
CA LEU A 382 17.73 28.66 -13.30
C LEU A 382 17.13 27.66 -12.31
N SER A 383 16.50 26.61 -12.81
CA SER A 383 16.13 25.44 -11.98
C SER A 383 17.20 24.34 -12.03
N ASP A 384 18.19 24.49 -12.92
CA ASP A 384 19.31 23.57 -13.13
C ASP A 384 18.88 22.14 -13.51
N ASN A 385 17.78 22.04 -14.25
CA ASN A 385 17.25 20.79 -14.76
C ASN A 385 16.95 20.92 -16.25
N GLU A 386 17.10 19.82 -17.00
CA GLU A 386 16.63 19.74 -18.39
C GLU A 386 15.11 19.98 -18.49
N LEU A 387 14.65 20.59 -19.58
CA LEU A 387 13.22 20.64 -19.86
C LEU A 387 12.65 19.23 -20.04
N PRO A 388 11.42 18.96 -19.55
CA PRO A 388 10.77 17.67 -19.74
C PRO A 388 10.71 17.25 -21.21
N LYS A 389 11.08 16.00 -21.48
CA LYS A 389 11.05 15.40 -22.83
C LYS A 389 9.84 14.49 -23.01
N GLY A 390 9.50 14.22 -24.26
CA GLY A 390 8.50 13.23 -24.65
C GLY A 390 7.04 13.69 -24.51
N ARG A 391 6.79 14.90 -23.99
CA ARG A 391 5.45 15.50 -23.88
C ARG A 391 5.47 16.99 -24.20
N TRP A 392 4.33 17.52 -24.60
CA TRP A 392 4.14 18.96 -24.76
C TRP A 392 4.08 19.63 -23.40
N ILE A 393 4.86 20.68 -23.22
CA ILE A 393 4.88 21.52 -22.02
C ILE A 393 4.52 22.96 -22.35
N ASN A 394 3.99 23.69 -21.37
CA ASN A 394 3.96 25.14 -21.40
C ASN A 394 5.17 25.66 -20.62
N LEU A 395 6.03 26.40 -21.29
CA LEU A 395 7.15 27.09 -20.69
C LEU A 395 6.83 28.59 -20.64
N THR A 396 6.77 29.17 -19.44
CA THR A 396 6.56 30.61 -19.26
C THR A 396 7.64 31.22 -18.37
N TYR A 397 8.28 32.29 -18.84
CA TYR A 397 9.08 33.18 -18.00
C TYR A 397 8.30 34.46 -17.70
N THR A 398 8.29 34.90 -16.45
CA THR A 398 7.75 36.21 -16.06
C THR A 398 8.78 37.02 -15.30
N GLN A 399 8.79 38.34 -15.49
CA GLN A 399 9.62 39.24 -14.68
C GLN A 399 8.82 40.48 -14.28
N ARG A 400 8.83 40.81 -12.99
CA ARG A 400 8.17 42.01 -12.45
C ARG A 400 8.97 42.55 -11.26
N LYS A 401 9.17 43.87 -11.23
CA LYS A 401 9.89 44.57 -10.15
C LYS A 401 11.25 43.91 -9.81
N GLY A 402 12.00 43.50 -10.83
CA GLY A 402 13.31 42.89 -10.64
C GLY A 402 13.31 41.45 -10.13
N VAL A 403 12.18 40.75 -10.17
CA VAL A 403 12.08 39.32 -9.82
C VAL A 403 11.63 38.54 -11.04
N GLY A 404 12.46 37.58 -11.46
CA GLY A 404 12.19 36.65 -12.54
C GLY A 404 11.69 35.31 -12.03
N LYS A 405 10.74 34.68 -12.74
CA LYS A 405 10.16 33.38 -12.42
C LYS A 405 10.07 32.52 -13.67
N ILE A 406 10.36 31.23 -13.52
CA ILE A 406 10.18 30.21 -14.56
C ILE A 406 9.04 29.31 -14.14
N PHE A 407 8.08 29.13 -15.05
CA PHE A 407 6.96 28.22 -14.94
C PHE A 407 7.08 27.12 -15.99
N ILE A 408 6.89 25.88 -15.56
CA ILE A 408 6.68 24.73 -16.43
C ILE A 408 5.31 24.16 -16.09
N ASN A 409 4.42 24.09 -17.09
CA ASN A 409 3.04 23.62 -16.94
C ASN A 409 2.25 24.37 -15.84
N GLY A 410 2.51 25.68 -15.69
CA GLY A 410 1.86 26.53 -14.69
C GLY A 410 2.46 26.45 -13.29
N SER A 411 3.40 25.55 -13.04
CA SER A 411 4.12 25.42 -11.77
C SER A 411 5.43 26.20 -11.79
N ILE A 412 5.70 26.98 -10.74
CA ILE A 412 7.00 27.67 -10.58
C ILE A 412 8.08 26.62 -10.34
N VAL A 413 9.09 26.59 -11.22
CA VAL A 413 10.26 25.70 -11.08
C VAL A 413 11.52 26.44 -10.64
N ALA A 414 11.56 27.77 -10.82
CA ALA A 414 12.65 28.61 -10.31
C ALA A 414 12.22 30.08 -10.18
N GLN A 415 12.85 30.80 -9.26
CA GLN A 415 12.70 32.24 -9.08
C GLN A 415 14.01 32.84 -8.60
N ALA A 416 14.40 34.01 -9.13
CA ALA A 416 15.56 34.75 -8.65
C ALA A 416 15.40 36.27 -8.86
N ALA A 417 16.25 37.05 -8.18
CA ALA A 417 16.37 38.47 -8.42
C ALA A 417 17.10 38.72 -9.75
N VAL A 418 16.50 39.52 -10.62
CA VAL A 418 17.01 39.91 -11.94
C VAL A 418 16.84 41.43 -12.07
N PRO A 419 17.85 42.22 -11.69
CA PRO A 419 17.74 43.68 -11.64
C PRO A 419 17.75 44.35 -13.02
N ILE A 420 18.22 43.66 -14.06
CA ILE A 420 18.23 44.16 -15.45
C ILE A 420 16.91 43.80 -16.13
N ILE A 421 16.30 44.74 -16.85
CA ILE A 421 15.12 44.52 -17.69
C ILE A 421 15.46 44.61 -19.19
N PRO A 422 14.71 43.92 -20.08
CA PRO A 422 15.06 43.88 -21.51
C PRO A 422 15.03 45.24 -22.21
N LYS A 423 14.21 46.20 -21.75
CA LYS A 423 14.20 47.57 -22.27
C LYS A 423 15.57 48.24 -22.23
N GLU A 424 16.43 47.87 -21.28
CA GLU A 424 17.79 48.41 -21.16
C GLU A 424 18.75 47.89 -22.23
N LEU A 425 18.39 46.83 -22.98
CA LEU A 425 19.18 46.31 -24.11
C LEU A 425 18.90 47.06 -25.42
N GLY A 426 17.87 47.90 -25.46
CA GLY A 426 17.40 48.54 -26.69
C GLY A 426 16.72 47.57 -27.65
N ALA A 427 16.62 47.96 -28.92
CA ALA A 427 16.02 47.13 -29.96
C ALA A 427 17.02 46.10 -30.48
N THR A 428 16.78 44.82 -30.21
CA THR A 428 17.71 43.74 -30.56
C THR A 428 17.71 43.38 -32.05
N ALA A 429 18.90 43.22 -32.63
CA ALA A 429 19.04 42.96 -34.06
C ALA A 429 18.84 41.47 -34.45
N TYR A 430 19.10 40.54 -33.53
CA TYR A 430 19.15 39.10 -33.80
C TYR A 430 18.23 38.34 -32.84
N ASN A 431 17.12 37.83 -33.39
CA ASN A 431 15.97 37.36 -32.61
C ASN A 431 15.53 35.98 -33.13
N PHE A 432 15.69 34.92 -32.32
CA PHE A 432 15.52 33.54 -32.77
C PHE A 432 14.68 32.67 -31.83
N ILE A 433 14.09 31.61 -32.38
CA ILE A 433 13.71 30.37 -31.69
C ILE A 433 14.66 29.27 -32.18
N GLY A 434 15.24 28.49 -31.26
CA GLY A 434 16.03 27.30 -31.58
C GLY A 434 17.53 27.52 -31.85
N ARG A 435 18.03 28.75 -31.77
CA ARG A 435 19.42 29.13 -32.10
C ARG A 435 20.05 30.01 -31.04
N SER A 436 21.27 29.67 -30.62
CA SER A 436 22.08 30.47 -29.70
C SER A 436 22.65 31.74 -30.35
N CYS A 437 22.95 32.74 -29.51
CA CYS A 437 23.73 33.91 -29.90
C CYS A 437 25.23 33.77 -29.62
N TYR A 438 25.72 32.60 -29.19
CA TYR A 438 27.15 32.30 -29.05
C TYR A 438 27.60 31.33 -30.13
N ASN A 439 28.76 31.57 -30.71
CA ASN A 439 29.32 30.69 -31.73
C ASN A 439 29.79 29.36 -31.12
N GLY A 440 29.53 28.24 -31.81
CA GLY A 440 29.87 26.89 -31.33
C GLY A 440 28.84 26.23 -30.40
N ASP A 441 27.82 26.96 -29.96
CA ASP A 441 26.70 26.40 -29.19
C ASP A 441 25.79 25.50 -30.05
N ASN A 442 25.18 24.50 -29.40
CA ASN A 442 24.23 23.61 -30.06
C ASN A 442 22.91 24.32 -30.40
N TYR A 443 22.29 23.90 -31.51
CA TYR A 443 20.92 24.26 -31.87
C TYR A 443 19.92 23.35 -31.15
N LEU A 444 18.72 23.85 -30.85
CA LEU A 444 17.66 23.02 -30.28
C LEU A 444 17.03 22.15 -31.38
N LYS A 445 17.56 20.93 -31.56
CA LYS A 445 17.16 20.04 -32.65
C LYS A 445 15.86 19.29 -32.36
N SER A 446 15.09 19.03 -33.41
CA SER A 446 13.89 18.19 -33.42
C SER A 446 12.74 18.63 -32.50
N ALA A 447 12.91 19.74 -31.77
CA ALA A 447 11.84 20.30 -30.97
C ALA A 447 10.77 20.93 -31.86
N MET A 448 9.53 20.91 -31.38
CA MET A 448 8.40 21.55 -32.02
C MET A 448 7.80 22.63 -31.11
N VAL A 449 7.32 23.71 -31.70
CA VAL A 449 6.73 24.84 -31.00
C VAL A 449 5.32 25.08 -31.55
N ASP A 450 4.31 24.97 -30.70
CA ASP A 450 2.90 25.20 -31.06
C ASP A 450 2.57 26.70 -31.04
N ASN A 451 3.09 27.41 -30.05
CA ASN A 451 2.94 28.85 -29.99
C ASN A 451 4.12 29.55 -29.31
N PHE A 452 4.26 30.84 -29.60
CA PHE A 452 5.21 31.73 -28.96
C PHE A 452 4.57 33.11 -28.73
N ILE A 453 4.50 33.55 -27.48
CA ILE A 453 3.76 34.73 -27.08
C ILE A 453 4.60 35.62 -26.18
N VAL A 454 4.70 36.91 -26.53
CA VAL A 454 5.37 37.94 -25.73
C VAL A 454 4.32 38.91 -25.19
N TYR A 455 4.36 39.16 -23.88
CA TYR A 455 3.44 40.04 -23.17
C TYR A 455 4.14 41.27 -22.61
N ARG A 456 3.49 42.42 -22.71
CA ARG A 456 3.72 43.56 -21.81
C ARG A 456 3.00 43.27 -20.51
N GLY A 457 3.73 43.23 -19.41
CA GLY A 457 3.24 42.81 -18.09
C GLY A 457 3.62 41.36 -17.75
N ALA A 458 3.85 41.11 -16.46
CA ALA A 458 4.03 39.75 -15.95
C ALA A 458 2.66 39.06 -15.84
N LEU A 459 2.53 37.89 -16.47
CA LEU A 459 1.35 37.04 -16.42
C LEU A 459 1.17 36.54 -14.99
N HIS A 460 -0.08 36.48 -14.57
CA HIS A 460 -0.45 35.84 -13.32
C HIS A 460 -0.51 34.32 -13.49
N GLU A 461 -0.32 33.57 -12.40
CA GLU A 461 -0.32 32.09 -12.42
C GLU A 461 -1.62 31.54 -13.01
N SER A 462 -2.77 32.17 -12.73
CA SER A 462 -4.07 31.78 -13.29
C SER A 462 -4.12 31.91 -14.81
N ASP A 463 -3.48 32.92 -15.39
CA ASP A 463 -3.44 33.09 -16.85
C ASP A 463 -2.46 32.13 -17.52
N ILE A 464 -1.38 31.77 -16.83
CA ILE A 464 -0.45 30.71 -17.27
C ILE A 464 -1.18 29.35 -17.25
N LEU A 465 -1.93 29.05 -16.19
CA LEU A 465 -2.74 27.83 -16.09
C LEU A 465 -3.84 27.76 -17.16
N LYS A 466 -4.50 28.89 -17.48
CA LYS A 466 -5.43 28.96 -18.62
C LYS A 466 -4.75 28.62 -19.93
N GLN A 467 -3.51 29.08 -20.15
CA GLN A 467 -2.74 28.73 -21.35
C GLN A 467 -2.38 27.25 -21.39
N CYS A 468 -2.06 26.64 -20.25
CA CYS A 468 -1.75 25.21 -20.17
C CYS A 468 -2.89 24.30 -20.67
N LYS A 469 -4.15 24.78 -20.70
CA LYS A 469 -5.27 24.01 -21.28
C LYS A 469 -5.08 23.67 -22.75
N SER A 470 -4.33 24.48 -23.49
CA SER A 470 -3.99 24.19 -24.89
C SER A 470 -3.07 22.97 -25.05
N LEU A 471 -2.42 22.50 -23.98
CA LEU A 471 -1.62 21.27 -23.99
C LEU A 471 -2.48 20.01 -24.02
N ILE A 472 -3.74 20.07 -23.58
CA ILE A 472 -4.64 18.90 -23.52
C ILE A 472 -4.80 18.26 -24.91
N PRO A 473 -5.27 18.97 -25.95
CA PRO A 473 -5.38 18.37 -27.28
C PRO A 473 -4.03 17.90 -27.84
N LEU A 474 -2.93 18.60 -27.56
CA LEU A 474 -1.58 18.22 -28.02
C LEU A 474 -1.08 16.90 -27.37
N ASN A 475 -1.28 16.75 -26.06
CA ASN A 475 -0.84 15.58 -25.31
C ASN A 475 -1.80 14.39 -25.47
N ASN A 476 -3.09 14.62 -25.71
CA ASN A 476 -4.05 13.55 -26.05
C ASN A 476 -3.62 12.76 -27.30
N VAL A 477 -2.94 13.39 -28.25
CA VAL A 477 -2.38 12.70 -29.43
C VAL A 477 -1.32 11.67 -29.01
N LEU A 478 -0.40 12.07 -28.13
CA LEU A 478 0.64 11.18 -27.61
C LEU A 478 0.03 10.02 -26.82
N ASP A 479 -0.95 10.33 -25.97
CA ASP A 479 -1.66 9.33 -25.18
C ASP A 479 -2.44 8.35 -26.07
N SER A 480 -3.07 8.84 -27.16
CA SER A 480 -3.75 7.99 -28.16
C SER A 480 -2.78 7.05 -28.87
N LEU A 481 -1.61 7.53 -29.30
CA LEU A 481 -0.60 6.71 -29.97
C LEU A 481 -0.06 5.63 -29.03
N LEU A 482 0.20 5.98 -27.77
CA LEU A 482 0.63 5.02 -26.75
C LEU A 482 -0.45 3.97 -26.50
N LEU A 483 -1.71 4.38 -26.34
CA LEU A 483 -2.83 3.45 -26.20
C LEU A 483 -2.96 2.52 -27.40
N ILE A 484 -2.76 3.00 -28.63
CA ILE A 484 -2.80 2.15 -29.84
C ILE A 484 -1.72 1.07 -29.79
N GLU A 485 -0.50 1.40 -29.40
CA GLU A 485 0.58 0.41 -29.24
C GLU A 485 0.30 -0.59 -28.12
N ILE A 486 -0.21 -0.11 -26.97
CA ILE A 486 -0.59 -0.97 -25.84
C ILE A 486 -1.77 -1.88 -26.22
N ALA A 487 -2.78 -1.37 -26.93
CA ALA A 487 -3.90 -2.17 -27.38
C ALA A 487 -3.47 -3.30 -28.32
N LYS A 488 -2.37 -3.16 -29.08
CA LYS A 488 -1.85 -4.27 -29.90
C LYS A 488 -1.41 -5.46 -29.05
N THR A 489 -0.93 -5.24 -27.83
CA THR A 489 -0.46 -6.32 -26.94
C THR A 489 -1.59 -6.99 -26.14
N LEU A 490 -2.77 -6.36 -26.06
CA LEU A 490 -3.93 -6.93 -25.35
C LEU A 490 -4.44 -8.19 -26.05
N VAL A 491 -4.30 -9.35 -25.42
CA VAL A 491 -4.80 -10.64 -25.90
C VAL A 491 -5.52 -11.39 -24.79
N ILE A 492 -6.56 -12.14 -25.14
CA ILE A 492 -7.18 -13.13 -24.24
C ILE A 492 -6.58 -14.50 -24.59
N PRO A 493 -5.85 -15.15 -23.67
CA PRO A 493 -5.32 -16.49 -23.90
C PRO A 493 -6.45 -17.48 -24.22
N ASN A 494 -6.21 -18.39 -25.17
CA ASN A 494 -7.17 -19.43 -25.58
C ASN A 494 -8.55 -18.89 -25.97
N ALA A 495 -8.61 -17.68 -26.54
CA ALA A 495 -9.86 -17.03 -26.93
C ALA A 495 -10.80 -17.90 -27.79
N ASN A 496 -10.29 -18.91 -28.50
CA ASN A 496 -11.07 -19.76 -29.37
C ASN A 496 -11.64 -21.02 -28.70
N GLU A 497 -11.36 -21.27 -27.42
CA GLU A 497 -11.73 -22.51 -26.73
C GLU A 497 -11.86 -22.32 -25.21
N ILE A 498 -12.67 -21.34 -24.79
CA ILE A 498 -12.83 -21.00 -23.37
C ILE A 498 -13.86 -21.91 -22.70
N GLY A 499 -13.40 -22.72 -21.75
CA GLY A 499 -14.24 -23.63 -20.96
C GLY A 499 -14.47 -23.18 -19.51
N SER A 500 -13.82 -22.11 -19.04
CA SER A 500 -13.86 -21.66 -17.65
C SER A 500 -13.89 -20.14 -17.57
N HIS A 501 -14.30 -19.58 -16.43
CA HIS A 501 -14.18 -18.14 -16.15
C HIS A 501 -12.76 -17.63 -16.48
N ILE A 502 -12.69 -16.42 -17.03
CA ILE A 502 -11.43 -15.77 -17.39
C ILE A 502 -11.27 -14.49 -16.60
N GLU A 503 -10.06 -14.24 -16.11
CA GLU A 503 -9.74 -12.93 -15.55
C GLU A 503 -9.46 -11.96 -16.69
N LEU A 504 -10.29 -10.93 -16.78
CA LEU A 504 -10.11 -9.85 -17.72
C LEU A 504 -9.18 -8.81 -17.10
N VAL A 505 -8.11 -8.46 -17.81
CA VAL A 505 -7.14 -7.47 -17.32
C VAL A 505 -7.83 -6.13 -17.07
N SER A 506 -7.60 -5.54 -15.90
CA SER A 506 -8.11 -4.22 -15.52
C SER A 506 -7.09 -3.11 -15.72
N GLU A 507 -5.81 -3.45 -15.91
CA GLU A 507 -4.69 -2.51 -16.07
C GLU A 507 -3.65 -3.06 -17.06
N MET A 508 -2.97 -2.16 -17.78
CA MET A 508 -1.96 -2.53 -18.79
C MET A 508 -0.78 -1.55 -18.81
N GLY A 509 0.26 -1.86 -18.05
CA GLY A 509 1.40 -0.94 -17.89
C GLY A 509 1.05 0.27 -17.01
N THR A 510 1.97 1.22 -16.87
CA THR A 510 1.80 2.33 -15.93
C THR A 510 0.72 3.32 -16.40
N GLY A 511 -0.37 3.43 -15.63
CA GLY A 511 -1.40 4.46 -15.79
C GLY A 511 -2.49 4.17 -16.83
N VAL A 512 -2.50 2.97 -17.46
CA VAL A 512 -3.56 2.55 -18.38
C VAL A 512 -4.51 1.60 -17.68
N THR A 513 -5.78 1.96 -17.62
CA THR A 513 -6.85 1.09 -17.12
C THR A 513 -7.66 0.52 -18.27
N VAL A 514 -8.28 -0.64 -18.06
CA VAL A 514 -9.08 -1.34 -19.07
C VAL A 514 -10.45 -1.67 -18.47
N SER A 515 -11.50 -1.27 -19.17
CA SER A 515 -12.89 -1.64 -18.85
C SER A 515 -13.47 -2.51 -19.95
N TRP A 516 -14.27 -3.50 -19.59
CA TRP A 516 -14.77 -4.50 -20.53
C TRP A 516 -16.29 -4.41 -20.70
N GLN A 517 -16.76 -4.75 -21.89
CA GLN A 517 -18.17 -4.91 -22.20
C GLN A 517 -18.39 -6.16 -23.04
N SER A 518 -19.34 -7.00 -22.64
CA SER A 518 -19.78 -8.16 -23.42
C SER A 518 -21.04 -7.86 -24.22
N VAL A 519 -21.07 -8.29 -25.48
CA VAL A 519 -22.30 -8.27 -26.30
C VAL A 519 -23.32 -9.33 -25.88
N ASN A 520 -22.91 -10.33 -25.08
CA ASN A 520 -23.79 -11.37 -24.55
C ASN A 520 -23.40 -11.76 -23.12
N ALA A 521 -23.79 -10.90 -22.16
CA ALA A 521 -23.50 -11.06 -20.73
C ALA A 521 -24.05 -12.36 -20.11
N ASN A 522 -25.03 -13.00 -20.75
CA ASN A 522 -25.59 -14.27 -20.28
C ASN A 522 -24.66 -15.46 -20.54
N VAL A 523 -23.70 -15.33 -21.47
CA VAL A 523 -22.73 -16.38 -21.82
C VAL A 523 -21.35 -16.05 -21.25
N ILE A 524 -20.91 -14.80 -21.39
CA ILE A 524 -19.73 -14.27 -20.70
C ILE A 524 -20.02 -12.83 -20.27
N SER A 525 -19.88 -12.53 -18.99
CA SER A 525 -20.10 -11.19 -18.42
C SER A 525 -18.90 -10.27 -18.62
N SER A 526 -19.07 -8.99 -18.29
CA SER A 526 -18.01 -7.97 -18.42
C SER A 526 -16.86 -8.13 -17.42
N ASP A 527 -17.01 -8.97 -16.41
CA ASP A 527 -15.97 -9.37 -15.45
C ASP A 527 -15.39 -10.78 -15.78
N GLY A 528 -15.79 -11.38 -16.91
CA GLY A 528 -15.23 -12.63 -17.40
C GLY A 528 -15.81 -13.90 -16.75
N LEU A 529 -16.93 -13.77 -16.02
CA LEU A 529 -17.72 -14.93 -15.59
C LEU A 529 -18.42 -15.54 -16.79
N ILE A 530 -18.52 -16.86 -16.82
CA ILE A 530 -18.93 -17.63 -18.00
C ILE A 530 -20.05 -18.58 -17.60
N THR A 531 -21.16 -18.50 -18.33
CA THR A 531 -22.21 -19.52 -18.31
C THR A 531 -22.06 -20.35 -19.57
N ARG A 532 -21.57 -21.60 -19.41
CA ARG A 532 -21.37 -22.49 -20.55
C ARG A 532 -22.71 -22.92 -21.14
N PRO A 533 -22.79 -23.09 -22.48
CA PRO A 533 -23.91 -23.77 -23.10
C PRO A 533 -24.13 -25.17 -22.50
N PRO A 534 -25.37 -25.69 -22.45
CA PRO A 534 -25.63 -27.03 -21.95
C PRO A 534 -24.89 -28.12 -22.74
N LYS A 535 -24.59 -29.24 -22.08
CA LYS A 535 -23.99 -30.43 -22.69
C LYS A 535 -24.65 -30.81 -24.02
N GLY A 536 -23.84 -31.06 -25.05
CA GLY A 536 -24.28 -31.44 -26.39
C GLY A 536 -24.67 -30.27 -27.31
N SER A 537 -24.62 -29.02 -26.82
CA SER A 537 -24.82 -27.82 -27.65
C SER A 537 -23.56 -27.45 -28.44
N ALA A 538 -23.71 -26.63 -29.49
CA ALA A 538 -22.57 -26.04 -30.17
C ALA A 538 -21.87 -24.97 -29.30
N ALA A 539 -20.58 -24.74 -29.53
CA ALA A 539 -19.85 -23.64 -28.91
C ALA A 539 -20.42 -22.28 -29.34
N VAL A 540 -20.36 -21.29 -28.46
CA VAL A 540 -20.95 -19.95 -28.68
C VAL A 540 -19.85 -18.91 -28.82
N GLN A 541 -19.88 -18.13 -29.90
CA GLN A 541 -18.97 -16.99 -30.07
C GLN A 541 -19.57 -15.72 -29.48
N VAL A 542 -18.76 -14.96 -28.72
CA VAL A 542 -19.14 -13.69 -28.10
C VAL A 542 -18.06 -12.64 -28.38
N GLU A 543 -18.45 -11.42 -28.72
CA GLU A 543 -17.53 -10.29 -28.86
C GLU A 543 -17.41 -9.54 -27.52
N LEU A 544 -16.19 -9.36 -27.05
CA LEU A 544 -15.86 -8.49 -25.93
C LEU A 544 -15.25 -7.19 -26.47
N THR A 545 -15.68 -6.04 -25.95
CA THR A 545 -15.05 -4.74 -26.20
C THR A 545 -14.24 -4.34 -24.97
N ALA A 546 -12.92 -4.25 -25.13
CA ALA A 546 -12.02 -3.63 -24.17
C ALA A 546 -11.89 -2.14 -24.48
N THR A 547 -12.25 -1.28 -23.55
CA THR A 547 -11.98 0.16 -23.61
C THR A 547 -10.75 0.44 -22.75
N LEU A 548 -9.65 0.82 -23.37
CA LEU A 548 -8.43 1.22 -22.69
C LEU A 548 -8.48 2.72 -22.45
N HIS A 549 -8.12 3.15 -21.24
CA HIS A 549 -8.14 4.56 -20.81
C HIS A 549 -6.76 5.00 -20.36
N LEU A 550 -6.33 6.18 -20.82
CA LEU A 550 -5.12 6.85 -20.36
C LEU A 550 -5.38 8.36 -20.35
N ASN A 551 -5.28 8.98 -19.17
CA ASN A 551 -5.62 10.38 -18.96
C ASN A 551 -7.03 10.72 -19.50
N ASN A 552 -7.12 11.58 -20.52
CA ASN A 552 -8.39 12.03 -21.13
C ASN A 552 -8.73 11.30 -22.44
N VAL A 553 -8.03 10.20 -22.75
CA VAL A 553 -8.18 9.47 -24.01
C VAL A 553 -8.61 8.05 -23.73
N SER A 554 -9.53 7.55 -24.56
CA SER A 554 -9.92 6.14 -24.56
C SER A 554 -9.93 5.60 -25.98
N ILE A 555 -9.56 4.32 -26.13
CA ILE A 555 -9.72 3.59 -27.39
C ILE A 555 -10.38 2.24 -27.14
N ASN A 556 -11.14 1.76 -28.12
CA ASN A 556 -11.82 0.46 -28.05
C ASN A 556 -11.08 -0.58 -28.89
N LYS A 557 -10.89 -1.77 -28.32
CA LYS A 557 -10.46 -2.97 -29.04
C LYS A 557 -11.53 -4.06 -28.89
N LYS A 558 -11.96 -4.61 -30.02
CA LYS A 558 -12.89 -5.74 -30.06
C LYS A 558 -12.11 -7.05 -30.11
N ILE A 559 -12.53 -8.02 -29.32
CA ILE A 559 -11.93 -9.36 -29.24
C ILE A 559 -13.06 -10.39 -29.27
N THR A 560 -13.01 -11.31 -30.22
CA THR A 560 -13.97 -12.43 -30.28
C THR A 560 -13.46 -13.57 -29.43
N VAL A 561 -14.32 -14.09 -28.55
CA VAL A 561 -14.08 -15.30 -27.77
C VAL A 561 -15.09 -16.40 -28.13
N THR A 562 -14.71 -17.66 -27.94
CA THR A 562 -15.54 -18.84 -28.20
C THR A 562 -15.67 -19.63 -26.90
N ILE A 563 -16.90 -19.75 -26.40
CA ILE A 563 -17.25 -20.45 -25.16
C ILE A 563 -17.68 -21.88 -25.47
N LEU A 564 -17.01 -22.85 -24.86
CA LEU A 564 -17.30 -24.28 -25.03
C LEU A 564 -18.52 -24.73 -24.21
N PRO A 565 -19.35 -25.67 -24.72
CA PRO A 565 -20.44 -26.27 -23.96
C PRO A 565 -19.91 -27.05 -22.75
N ALA A 566 -20.72 -27.22 -21.69
CA ALA A 566 -20.36 -28.01 -20.52
C ALA A 566 -20.00 -29.46 -20.87
N TYR A 567 -19.00 -30.02 -20.19
CA TYR A 567 -18.57 -31.42 -20.35
C TYR A 567 -19.62 -32.41 -19.81
N SER A 568 -19.56 -33.65 -20.27
CA SER A 568 -20.22 -34.78 -19.59
C SER A 568 -19.52 -35.14 -18.28
N ASP A 569 -20.21 -35.80 -17.34
CA ASP A 569 -19.63 -36.23 -16.05
C ASP A 569 -18.28 -36.98 -16.21
N ALA A 570 -18.14 -37.81 -17.25
CA ALA A 570 -16.91 -38.53 -17.55
C ALA A 570 -15.79 -37.62 -18.09
N GLU A 571 -16.13 -36.67 -18.97
CA GLU A 571 -15.20 -35.68 -19.50
C GLU A 571 -14.79 -34.66 -18.42
N SER A 572 -15.72 -34.25 -17.54
CA SER A 572 -15.45 -33.42 -16.36
C SER A 572 -14.48 -34.12 -15.43
N ILE A 573 -14.72 -35.39 -15.06
CA ILE A 573 -13.78 -36.20 -14.26
C ILE A 573 -12.40 -36.25 -14.92
N GLN A 574 -12.33 -36.49 -16.24
CA GLN A 574 -11.06 -36.59 -16.97
C GLN A 574 -10.32 -35.26 -17.04
N TYR A 575 -11.03 -34.15 -17.23
CA TYR A 575 -10.46 -32.81 -17.23
C TYR A 575 -10.00 -32.42 -15.82
N ASP A 576 -10.86 -32.58 -14.81
CA ASP A 576 -10.58 -32.21 -13.43
C ASP A 576 -9.40 -33.02 -12.88
N ILE A 577 -9.31 -34.32 -13.17
CA ILE A 577 -8.19 -35.14 -12.69
C ILE A 577 -6.88 -34.75 -13.37
N ALA A 578 -6.90 -34.44 -14.68
CA ALA A 578 -5.73 -33.98 -15.40
C ALA A 578 -5.21 -32.65 -14.82
N ASN A 579 -6.12 -31.75 -14.48
CA ASN A 579 -5.81 -30.39 -14.03
C ASN A 579 -5.76 -30.19 -12.50
N LEU A 580 -6.10 -31.20 -11.70
CA LEU A 580 -5.99 -31.10 -10.25
C LEU A 580 -4.52 -30.97 -9.82
N THR A 581 -4.17 -29.85 -9.20
CA THR A 581 -2.84 -29.55 -8.65
C THR A 581 -2.95 -29.11 -7.19
N LEU A 582 -1.91 -29.37 -6.39
CA LEU A 582 -1.79 -28.81 -5.04
C LEU A 582 -1.13 -27.43 -5.09
N VAL A 583 -1.65 -26.48 -4.31
CA VAL A 583 -1.08 -25.13 -4.17
C VAL A 583 -0.37 -25.04 -2.82
N GLY A 584 0.91 -24.69 -2.84
CA GLY A 584 1.76 -24.58 -1.65
C GLY A 584 3.07 -25.36 -1.79
N ASP A 585 3.88 -25.33 -0.72
CA ASP A 585 5.15 -26.07 -0.67
C ASP A 585 4.90 -27.55 -0.38
N THR A 586 5.00 -28.38 -1.41
CA THR A 586 4.86 -29.84 -1.30
C THR A 586 6.16 -30.53 -0.95
N ASP A 587 7.30 -29.84 -0.94
CA ASP A 587 8.62 -30.45 -0.77
C ASP A 587 9.23 -30.18 0.61
N ASN A 588 8.67 -29.25 1.38
CA ASN A 588 9.11 -28.92 2.74
C ASN A 588 7.96 -28.39 3.62
N LEU A 589 6.85 -29.13 3.65
CA LEU A 589 5.61 -28.68 4.29
C LEU A 589 5.76 -28.63 5.82
N LYS A 590 5.64 -27.43 6.41
CA LYS A 590 5.73 -27.20 7.86
C LYS A 590 4.37 -26.97 8.55
N THR A 591 3.33 -26.61 7.80
CA THR A 591 2.06 -26.14 8.35
C THR A 591 0.84 -26.78 7.71
N ALA A 592 0.19 -26.16 6.74
CA ALA A 592 -0.98 -26.72 6.09
C ALA A 592 -0.85 -26.54 4.58
N ILE A 593 -1.33 -27.53 3.84
CA ILE A 593 -1.50 -27.45 2.40
C ILE A 593 -2.99 -27.33 2.09
N HIS A 594 -3.34 -26.44 1.16
CA HIS A 594 -4.73 -26.27 0.77
C HIS A 594 -5.15 -27.43 -0.15
N LEU A 595 -6.20 -28.14 0.26
CA LEU A 595 -6.79 -29.24 -0.50
C LEU A 595 -8.15 -28.82 -1.06
N PRO A 596 -8.32 -28.70 -2.39
CA PRO A 596 -9.60 -28.33 -2.98
C PRO A 596 -10.62 -29.44 -2.76
N THR A 597 -11.84 -29.10 -2.37
CA THR A 597 -12.94 -30.05 -2.15
C THR A 597 -13.92 -30.12 -3.33
N ILE A 598 -13.82 -29.19 -4.27
CA ILE A 598 -14.57 -29.13 -5.53
C ILE A 598 -13.60 -28.64 -6.61
N THR A 599 -13.72 -29.20 -7.81
CA THR A 599 -12.92 -28.85 -8.98
C THR A 599 -13.70 -27.94 -9.95
N PRO A 600 -13.03 -27.28 -10.92
CA PRO A 600 -13.67 -26.33 -11.82
C PRO A 600 -14.86 -26.90 -12.62
N GLU A 601 -14.85 -28.18 -13.01
CA GLU A 601 -15.97 -28.82 -13.71
C GLU A 601 -16.99 -29.47 -12.77
N GLY A 602 -16.92 -29.12 -11.47
CA GLY A 602 -17.92 -29.49 -10.47
C GLY A 602 -17.71 -30.87 -9.84
N SER A 603 -16.61 -31.57 -10.13
CA SER A 603 -16.31 -32.83 -9.44
C SER A 603 -15.95 -32.56 -7.98
N MET A 604 -16.63 -33.23 -7.06
CA MET A 604 -16.33 -33.23 -5.63
C MET A 604 -15.02 -34.00 -5.39
N VAL A 605 -14.16 -33.52 -4.51
CA VAL A 605 -12.88 -34.17 -4.18
C VAL A 605 -12.88 -34.60 -2.73
N VAL A 606 -12.60 -35.87 -2.50
CA VAL A 606 -12.38 -36.47 -1.17
C VAL A 606 -10.91 -36.84 -1.04
N TRP A 607 -10.26 -36.32 0.00
CA TRP A 607 -8.83 -36.53 0.22
C TRP A 607 -8.57 -37.60 1.28
N GLN A 608 -7.53 -38.41 1.05
CA GLN A 608 -7.05 -39.41 1.99
C GLN A 608 -5.52 -39.35 2.08
N SER A 609 -4.99 -39.24 3.29
CA SER A 609 -3.57 -39.36 3.58
C SER A 609 -3.21 -40.81 3.92
N ASP A 610 -2.05 -41.27 3.46
CA ASP A 610 -1.48 -42.56 3.87
C ASP A 610 -0.79 -42.51 5.24
N SER A 611 -0.49 -41.30 5.73
CA SER A 611 0.21 -41.04 7.00
C SER A 611 -0.51 -39.91 7.77
N PRO A 612 -1.78 -40.12 8.18
CA PRO A 612 -2.60 -39.08 8.82
C PRO A 612 -2.02 -38.56 10.14
N GLU A 613 -1.10 -39.28 10.75
CA GLU A 613 -0.35 -38.85 11.94
C GLU A 613 0.71 -37.78 11.64
N TYR A 614 1.11 -37.58 10.38
CA TYR A 614 2.01 -36.50 9.95
C TYR A 614 1.27 -35.41 9.16
N LEU A 615 0.35 -35.79 8.27
CA LEU A 615 -0.44 -34.88 7.44
C LEU A 615 -1.86 -35.41 7.32
N SER A 616 -2.85 -34.68 7.82
CA SER A 616 -4.25 -35.13 7.87
C SER A 616 -4.91 -35.18 6.49
N ASN A 617 -6.09 -35.81 6.41
CA ASN A 617 -6.91 -35.84 5.21
C ASN A 617 -7.35 -34.45 4.73
N GLU A 618 -7.33 -33.45 5.62
CA GLU A 618 -7.66 -32.04 5.33
C GLU A 618 -6.42 -31.22 4.97
N GLY A 619 -5.24 -31.84 4.87
CA GLY A 619 -3.99 -31.16 4.50
C GLY A 619 -3.29 -30.43 5.65
N LEU A 620 -3.61 -30.75 6.90
CA LEU A 620 -2.97 -30.13 8.07
C LEU A 620 -1.77 -30.97 8.52
N VAL A 621 -0.59 -30.37 8.66
CA VAL A 621 0.57 -31.03 9.29
C VAL A 621 0.27 -31.23 10.78
N VAL A 622 0.20 -32.49 11.17
CA VAL A 622 -0.11 -32.95 12.53
C VAL A 622 1.16 -33.00 13.39
N GLN A 623 2.29 -33.38 12.79
CA GLN A 623 3.61 -33.30 13.39
C GLN A 623 4.68 -33.26 12.31
N LEU A 624 5.83 -32.66 12.60
CA LEU A 624 7.01 -32.71 11.75
C LEU A 624 7.70 -34.08 11.86
N SER A 625 8.53 -34.41 10.87
CA SER A 625 9.43 -35.57 10.97
C SER A 625 10.44 -35.34 12.09
N PRO A 626 10.73 -36.32 12.97
CA PRO A 626 11.66 -36.12 14.08
C PRO A 626 13.05 -35.64 13.62
N ALA A 627 13.68 -34.78 14.42
CA ALA A 627 15.02 -34.27 14.15
C ALA A 627 16.05 -35.41 13.98
N GLY A 628 16.86 -35.33 12.92
CA GLY A 628 17.84 -36.32 12.49
C GLY A 628 17.31 -37.39 11.53
N MET A 629 16.00 -37.44 11.25
CA MET A 629 15.37 -38.44 10.38
C MET A 629 15.15 -37.95 8.94
N GLY A 630 15.40 -36.67 8.65
CA GLY A 630 15.06 -36.06 7.37
C GLY A 630 13.55 -35.87 7.18
N LYS A 631 13.15 -35.42 5.98
CA LYS A 631 11.74 -35.16 5.64
C LYS A 631 10.93 -36.46 5.56
N LYS A 632 9.66 -36.42 5.97
CA LYS A 632 8.72 -37.53 5.87
C LYS A 632 7.89 -37.43 4.59
N GLN A 633 8.03 -38.40 3.69
CA GLN A 633 7.15 -38.55 2.53
C GLN A 633 5.75 -39.01 2.97
N VAL A 634 4.73 -38.37 2.43
CA VAL A 634 3.31 -38.68 2.61
C VAL A 634 2.63 -38.70 1.24
N THR A 635 1.75 -39.67 1.01
CA THR A 635 0.91 -39.72 -0.19
C THR A 635 -0.50 -39.21 0.14
N LEU A 636 -0.91 -38.12 -0.50
CA LEU A 636 -2.29 -37.65 -0.50
C LEU A 636 -3.02 -38.17 -1.74
N THR A 637 -4.12 -38.88 -1.56
CA THR A 637 -4.96 -39.37 -2.65
C THR A 637 -6.27 -38.58 -2.72
N ALA A 638 -6.48 -37.89 -3.84
CA ALA A 638 -7.73 -37.23 -4.19
C ALA A 638 -8.65 -38.22 -4.93
N THR A 639 -9.88 -38.40 -4.44
CA THR A 639 -10.95 -39.12 -5.14
C THR A 639 -11.95 -38.11 -5.66
N LEU A 640 -12.00 -37.94 -6.99
CA LEU A 640 -12.92 -37.06 -7.67
C LEU A 640 -14.22 -37.82 -7.97
N ILE A 641 -15.36 -37.18 -7.72
CA ILE A 641 -16.70 -37.76 -7.90
C ILE A 641 -17.59 -36.74 -8.61
N ASN A 642 -18.17 -37.13 -9.74
CA ASN A 642 -19.15 -36.34 -10.48
C ASN A 642 -20.25 -37.26 -11.02
N GLY A 643 -21.49 -37.05 -10.55
CA GLY A 643 -22.60 -37.96 -10.82
C GLY A 643 -22.31 -39.39 -10.36
N THR A 644 -22.30 -40.34 -11.30
CA THR A 644 -21.98 -41.76 -11.06
C THR A 644 -20.53 -42.13 -11.38
N GLN A 645 -19.73 -41.19 -11.88
CA GLN A 645 -18.33 -41.41 -12.27
C GLN A 645 -17.39 -41.03 -11.13
N SER A 646 -16.28 -41.75 -11.02
CA SER A 646 -15.21 -41.46 -10.08
C SER A 646 -13.83 -41.79 -10.62
N ALA A 647 -12.81 -41.06 -10.17
CA ALA A 647 -11.40 -41.33 -10.48
C ALA A 647 -10.48 -40.83 -9.35
N THR A 648 -9.25 -41.36 -9.28
CA THR A 648 -8.31 -41.01 -8.20
C THR A 648 -6.96 -40.51 -8.72
N LYS A 649 -6.39 -39.50 -8.04
CA LYS A 649 -5.05 -38.96 -8.30
C LYS A 649 -4.27 -38.86 -7.00
N SER A 650 -3.04 -39.35 -7.01
CA SER A 650 -2.14 -39.28 -5.86
C SER A 650 -1.11 -38.17 -6.01
N PHE A 651 -0.78 -37.53 -4.91
CA PHE A 651 0.22 -36.48 -4.78
C PHE A 651 1.22 -36.88 -3.72
N THR A 652 2.50 -36.71 -4.01
CA THR A 652 3.57 -36.84 -3.01
C THR A 652 3.78 -35.50 -2.33
N VAL A 653 3.76 -35.51 -1.00
CA VAL A 653 4.05 -34.35 -0.15
C VAL A 653 5.14 -34.73 0.85
N TRP A 654 6.09 -33.85 1.08
CA TRP A 654 7.18 -34.02 2.05
C TRP A 654 6.94 -33.12 3.25
N VAL A 655 6.55 -33.74 4.36
CA VAL A 655 6.47 -33.05 5.66
C VAL A 655 7.90 -32.79 6.15
N ALA A 656 8.15 -31.53 6.51
CA ALA A 656 9.47 -31.08 6.91
C ALA A 656 9.99 -31.80 8.17
N GLU A 657 11.30 -31.81 8.32
CA GLU A 657 11.97 -32.24 9.54
C GLU A 657 11.85 -31.16 10.63
N ASP A 658 11.68 -31.59 11.88
CA ASP A 658 11.82 -30.74 13.06
C ASP A 658 13.28 -30.27 13.16
N GLU A 659 13.48 -28.95 13.18
CA GLU A 659 14.80 -28.33 13.24
C GLU A 659 15.54 -28.65 14.57
N GLY A 660 14.87 -29.22 15.56
CA GLY A 660 15.47 -29.65 16.83
C GLY A 660 15.76 -28.50 17.80
N PHE A 661 15.27 -27.30 17.48
CA PHE A 661 15.38 -26.11 18.33
C PHE A 661 14.10 -25.89 19.13
N SER A 662 14.22 -25.29 20.31
CA SER A 662 13.05 -25.05 21.18
C SER A 662 12.94 -23.61 21.68
N ALA A 663 14.03 -22.85 21.62
CA ALA A 663 14.15 -21.48 22.10
C ALA A 663 15.12 -20.67 21.23
N TYR A 664 15.24 -19.38 21.53
CA TYR A 664 16.16 -18.44 20.89
C TYR A 664 17.10 -17.83 21.92
N LEU A 665 18.34 -17.56 21.51
CA LEU A 665 19.32 -16.78 22.25
C LEU A 665 19.53 -15.46 21.53
N PHE A 666 19.36 -14.34 22.24
CA PHE A 666 19.72 -13.01 21.77
C PHE A 666 20.97 -12.52 22.48
N ALA A 667 22.01 -12.20 21.70
CA ALA A 667 23.24 -11.58 22.19
C ALA A 667 23.18 -10.07 21.93
N TYR A 668 23.42 -9.26 22.97
CA TYR A 668 23.21 -7.80 22.90
C TYR A 668 24.06 -7.02 23.90
N PHE A 669 24.01 -5.69 23.83
CA PHE A 669 24.54 -4.73 24.81
C PHE A 669 23.47 -3.66 25.11
N THR A 670 23.65 -2.76 26.09
CA THR A 670 22.53 -1.92 26.59
C THR A 670 22.71 -0.41 26.46
N GLY A 671 23.88 0.10 26.09
CA GLY A 671 24.04 1.56 26.03
C GLY A 671 25.46 2.07 25.80
N ASN A 672 25.64 3.36 26.09
CA ASN A 672 26.82 4.14 25.71
C ASN A 672 27.69 4.51 26.93
N ASP A 673 27.72 3.67 27.95
CA ASP A 673 28.60 3.79 29.11
C ASP A 673 29.35 2.47 29.36
N ALA A 674 30.36 2.49 30.23
CA ALA A 674 31.18 1.32 30.49
C ALA A 674 30.39 0.11 31.04
N ALA A 675 29.26 0.35 31.74
CA ALA A 675 28.41 -0.73 32.21
C ALA A 675 27.56 -1.29 31.06
N GLY A 676 27.11 -0.45 30.13
CA GLY A 676 26.30 -0.80 28.98
C GLY A 676 27.06 -1.48 27.85
N GLU A 677 28.34 -1.15 27.67
CA GLU A 677 29.25 -1.70 26.64
C GLU A 677 29.83 -3.08 27.03
N GLN A 678 28.93 -4.01 27.35
CA GLN A 678 29.22 -5.37 27.80
C GLN A 678 28.30 -6.37 27.08
N ILE A 679 28.79 -7.58 26.80
CA ILE A 679 27.98 -8.63 26.18
C ILE A 679 26.99 -9.20 27.20
N ARG A 680 25.73 -9.32 26.79
CA ARG A 680 24.61 -9.89 27.54
C ARG A 680 23.85 -10.89 26.68
N PHE A 681 23.10 -11.76 27.36
CA PHE A 681 22.24 -12.76 26.75
C PHE A 681 20.81 -12.66 27.26
N ALA A 682 19.85 -12.90 26.37
CA ALA A 682 18.45 -13.09 26.70
C ALA A 682 17.91 -14.32 25.96
N VAL A 683 16.88 -14.96 26.53
CA VAL A 683 16.26 -16.15 25.94
C VAL A 683 14.78 -15.91 25.64
N SER A 684 14.28 -16.53 24.57
CA SER A 684 12.88 -16.46 24.17
C SER A 684 12.35 -17.82 23.69
N ASN A 685 11.05 -18.07 23.86
CA ASN A 685 10.37 -19.23 23.27
C ASN A 685 9.88 -18.99 21.84
N ASN A 686 9.58 -17.74 21.50
CA ASN A 686 8.91 -17.36 20.24
C ASN A 686 9.76 -16.42 19.37
N GLY A 687 10.93 -15.99 19.85
CA GLY A 687 11.82 -15.08 19.12
C GLY A 687 11.39 -13.62 19.21
N ILE A 688 10.42 -13.28 20.06
CA ILE A 688 9.89 -11.91 20.21
C ILE A 688 9.96 -11.50 21.68
N ASP A 689 9.46 -12.35 22.58
CA ASP A 689 9.44 -12.10 24.02
C ASP A 689 10.71 -12.63 24.68
N TYR A 690 11.70 -11.76 24.83
CA TYR A 690 12.98 -12.09 25.45
C TYR A 690 13.01 -11.80 26.94
N THR A 691 13.58 -12.73 27.71
CA THR A 691 13.90 -12.56 29.12
C THR A 691 15.42 -12.46 29.28
N PRO A 692 15.97 -11.36 29.83
CA PRO A 692 17.39 -11.23 30.12
C PRO A 692 17.89 -12.31 31.09
N LEU A 693 18.94 -13.02 30.70
CA LEU A 693 19.67 -13.91 31.60
C LEU A 693 20.49 -13.10 32.61
N ASN A 694 20.90 -13.74 33.71
CA ASN A 694 21.67 -13.09 34.79
C ASN A 694 21.00 -11.79 35.32
N ASN A 695 19.67 -11.71 35.27
CA ASN A 695 18.89 -10.52 35.61
C ASN A 695 19.37 -9.24 34.88
N GLY A 696 19.77 -9.37 33.61
CA GLY A 696 20.24 -8.26 32.77
C GLY A 696 21.67 -7.79 33.07
N GLN A 697 22.36 -8.43 34.01
CA GLN A 697 23.78 -8.18 34.28
C GLN A 697 24.65 -8.76 33.16
N ARG A 698 25.88 -8.22 33.03
CA ARG A 698 26.84 -8.67 32.02
C ARG A 698 27.08 -10.18 32.09
N ILE A 699 27.20 -10.81 30.93
CA ILE A 699 27.58 -12.22 30.78
C ILE A 699 29.09 -12.32 30.58
N MET A 700 29.65 -11.40 29.79
CA MET A 700 31.08 -11.33 29.51
C MET A 700 31.59 -9.90 29.73
N SER A 701 32.74 -9.78 30.39
CA SER A 701 33.37 -8.50 30.69
C SER A 701 34.19 -8.02 29.50
N SER A 702 33.94 -6.79 29.02
CA SER A 702 34.72 -6.15 27.96
C SER A 702 36.20 -5.98 28.34
N ASP A 703 36.50 -5.76 29.63
CA ASP A 703 37.85 -5.56 30.18
C ASP A 703 38.81 -6.73 29.91
N THR A 704 38.26 -7.93 29.74
CA THR A 704 39.06 -9.15 29.54
C THR A 704 39.19 -9.55 28.07
N ILE A 705 38.29 -9.08 27.20
CA ILE A 705 38.16 -9.58 25.83
C ILE A 705 38.48 -8.56 24.74
N SER A 706 38.54 -7.27 25.07
CA SER A 706 38.65 -6.17 24.11
C SER A 706 39.81 -5.25 24.44
N LEU A 707 40.42 -4.59 23.44
CA LEU A 707 41.53 -3.66 23.66
C LEU A 707 41.04 -2.33 24.22
N LYS A 708 39.85 -1.88 23.81
CA LYS A 708 39.21 -0.64 24.28
C LYS A 708 38.46 -0.78 25.58
N LYS A 709 38.34 -2.01 26.10
CA LYS A 709 37.56 -2.32 27.31
C LYS A 709 36.09 -1.90 27.19
N GLY A 710 35.57 -1.92 25.96
CA GLY A 710 34.18 -1.69 25.63
C GLY A 710 33.83 -2.54 24.41
N VAL A 711 32.67 -3.21 24.46
CA VAL A 711 32.21 -4.09 23.38
C VAL A 711 30.78 -3.76 23.00
N ARG A 712 30.52 -3.68 21.70
CA ARG A 712 29.22 -3.33 21.10
C ARG A 712 28.87 -4.28 19.96
N ASP A 713 27.60 -4.30 19.58
CA ASP A 713 27.10 -4.96 18.37
C ASP A 713 27.50 -6.45 18.26
N PRO A 714 27.24 -7.30 19.28
CA PRO A 714 27.63 -8.70 19.22
C PRO A 714 26.78 -9.48 18.21
N HIS A 715 27.42 -10.00 17.17
CA HIS A 715 26.81 -10.91 16.22
C HIS A 715 27.22 -12.35 16.51
N ILE A 716 26.26 -13.21 16.86
CA ILE A 716 26.46 -14.63 17.18
C ILE A 716 25.92 -15.53 16.06
N LEU A 717 26.63 -16.63 15.79
CA LEU A 717 26.35 -17.59 14.73
C LEU A 717 26.59 -19.02 15.24
N ARG A 718 25.68 -19.95 14.93
CA ARG A 718 25.98 -21.39 14.97
C ARG A 718 26.74 -21.77 13.70
N GLY A 719 27.90 -22.37 13.87
CA GLY A 719 28.77 -22.81 12.79
C GLY A 719 28.13 -23.89 11.92
N ASN A 720 28.62 -24.01 10.69
CA ASN A 720 28.21 -25.01 9.70
C ASN A 720 28.42 -26.47 10.17
N ASP A 721 29.20 -26.70 11.23
CA ASP A 721 29.37 -28.01 11.87
C ASP A 721 28.24 -28.37 12.86
N GLY A 722 27.29 -27.46 13.07
CA GLY A 722 26.13 -27.62 13.97
C GLY A 722 26.41 -27.50 15.46
N LYS A 723 27.69 -27.48 15.88
CA LYS A 723 28.12 -27.62 17.29
C LYS A 723 29.05 -26.52 17.80
N THR A 724 29.69 -25.78 16.90
CA THR A 724 30.56 -24.65 17.26
C THR A 724 29.76 -23.36 17.16
N PHE A 725 30.04 -22.39 18.04
CA PHE A 725 29.45 -21.06 18.03
C PHE A 725 30.54 -20.03 17.86
N TYR A 726 30.28 -19.06 16.99
CA TYR A 726 31.15 -17.94 16.72
C TYR A 726 30.44 -16.65 17.10
N MET A 727 31.19 -15.69 17.62
CA MET A 727 30.69 -14.35 17.85
C MET A 727 31.74 -13.33 17.44
N VAL A 728 31.31 -12.24 16.83
CA VAL A 728 32.14 -11.07 16.58
C VAL A 728 31.49 -9.85 17.21
N ALA A 729 32.29 -8.86 17.60
CA ALA A 729 31.78 -7.64 18.21
C ALA A 729 32.72 -6.46 17.97
N THR A 730 32.17 -5.24 17.99
CA THR A 730 32.91 -3.99 17.85
C THR A 730 33.78 -3.74 19.10
N ASP A 731 35.09 -3.57 18.95
CA ASP A 731 36.03 -3.20 20.04
C ASP A 731 36.06 -1.68 20.24
N MET A 732 35.09 -1.15 20.99
CA MET A 732 34.81 0.29 21.06
C MET A 732 34.38 0.75 22.44
N LYS A 733 34.86 1.94 22.81
CA LYS A 733 34.42 2.68 24.00
C LYS A 733 33.84 4.03 23.58
N SER A 734 32.53 4.22 23.76
CA SER A 734 31.80 5.43 23.33
C SER A 734 32.29 6.71 24.01
N SER A 735 32.77 6.62 25.25
CA SER A 735 33.28 7.77 26.01
C SER A 735 34.56 8.37 25.41
N GLU A 736 35.25 7.63 24.53
CA GLU A 736 36.38 8.11 23.73
C GLU A 736 35.95 8.68 22.37
N GLY A 737 34.64 8.80 22.12
CA GLY A 737 34.01 9.30 20.90
C GLY A 737 33.69 8.21 19.86
N TRP A 738 32.86 8.56 18.88
CA TRP A 738 32.41 7.68 17.78
C TRP A 738 33.49 7.31 16.76
N SER A 739 34.76 7.60 17.04
CA SER A 739 35.90 7.27 16.19
C SER A 739 36.99 6.57 17.00
N SER A 740 36.63 5.95 18.13
CA SER A 740 37.57 5.27 19.03
C SER A 740 37.90 3.83 18.61
N ASN A 741 37.14 3.24 17.68
CA ASN A 741 37.25 1.84 17.29
C ASN A 741 38.34 1.59 16.23
N ARG A 742 39.15 0.55 16.39
CA ARG A 742 40.27 0.19 15.48
C ARG A 742 40.26 -1.28 15.05
N GLY A 743 39.21 -2.01 15.36
CA GLY A 743 39.21 -3.45 15.19
C GLY A 743 38.00 -4.15 15.79
N ILE A 744 38.08 -5.47 15.84
CA ILE A 744 36.99 -6.33 16.27
C ILE A 744 37.46 -7.35 17.31
N VAL A 745 36.53 -7.80 18.14
CA VAL A 745 36.68 -8.96 19.01
C VAL A 745 36.11 -10.18 18.28
N MET A 746 36.83 -11.30 18.28
CA MET A 746 36.37 -12.59 17.75
C MET A 746 36.29 -13.59 18.89
N LEU A 747 35.19 -14.34 19.00
CA LEU A 747 34.95 -15.32 20.05
C LEU A 747 34.48 -16.66 19.47
N LYS A 748 34.86 -17.75 20.15
CA LYS A 748 34.53 -19.12 19.79
C LYS A 748 34.13 -19.93 21.02
N SER A 749 33.06 -20.72 20.90
CA SER A 749 32.55 -21.62 21.95
C SER A 749 32.00 -22.91 21.34
N THR A 750 31.85 -23.97 22.14
CA THR A 750 31.12 -25.21 21.79
C THR A 750 29.95 -25.48 22.73
N ASP A 751 29.67 -24.57 23.67
CA ASP A 751 28.64 -24.75 24.70
C ASP A 751 27.89 -23.47 25.07
N LEU A 752 28.14 -22.35 24.38
CA LEU A 752 27.58 -21.01 24.62
C LEU A 752 27.93 -20.39 25.98
N VAL A 753 28.67 -21.10 26.84
CA VAL A 753 29.01 -20.67 28.20
C VAL A 753 30.48 -20.28 28.29
N ASN A 754 31.36 -21.15 27.80
CA ASN A 754 32.81 -20.98 27.84
C ASN A 754 33.29 -20.48 26.48
N TRP A 755 33.91 -19.30 26.46
CA TRP A 755 34.32 -18.62 25.24
C TRP A 755 35.83 -18.39 25.23
N LYS A 756 36.48 -18.76 24.12
CA LYS A 756 37.82 -18.28 23.76
C LYS A 756 37.68 -17.01 22.95
N HIS A 757 38.62 -16.08 23.09
CA HIS A 757 38.58 -14.81 22.36
C HIS A 757 39.93 -14.44 21.75
N ALA A 758 39.89 -13.58 20.74
CA ALA A 758 41.02 -12.88 20.15
C ALA A 758 40.58 -11.48 19.70
N THR A 759 41.53 -10.56 19.50
CA THR A 759 41.24 -9.23 18.96
C THR A 759 42.06 -9.00 17.71
N VAL A 760 41.44 -8.38 16.70
CA VAL A 760 42.11 -8.01 15.46
C VAL A 760 42.16 -6.49 15.37
N ASN A 761 43.35 -5.92 15.59
CA ASN A 761 43.60 -4.49 15.49
C ASN A 761 44.12 -4.14 14.09
N PHE A 762 43.32 -3.40 13.31
CA PHE A 762 43.57 -3.15 11.90
C PHE A 762 44.82 -2.27 11.67
N PRO A 763 45.06 -1.19 12.43
CA PRO A 763 46.28 -0.39 12.29
C PRO A 763 47.57 -1.19 12.51
N THR A 764 47.57 -2.11 13.48
CA THR A 764 48.74 -2.97 13.74
C THR A 764 48.91 -4.05 12.66
N LYS A 765 47.81 -4.63 12.18
CA LYS A 765 47.84 -5.73 11.21
C LYS A 765 48.13 -5.28 9.77
N TRP A 766 47.61 -4.12 9.37
CA TRP A 766 47.78 -3.55 8.03
C TRP A 766 48.14 -2.06 8.08
N PRO A 767 49.32 -1.70 8.62
CA PRO A 767 49.69 -0.31 8.90
C PRO A 767 49.75 0.57 7.66
N SER A 768 50.13 0.03 6.50
CA SER A 768 50.30 0.79 5.26
C SER A 768 48.98 1.23 4.62
N LYS A 769 47.91 0.44 4.75
CA LYS A 769 46.63 0.66 4.05
C LYS A 769 45.47 0.95 4.98
N TRP A 770 45.49 0.42 6.19
CA TRP A 770 44.42 0.56 7.18
C TRP A 770 44.93 1.18 8.51
N GLY A 771 46.12 1.80 8.49
CA GLY A 771 46.67 2.53 9.64
C GLY A 771 45.83 3.72 10.10
N THR A 772 45.06 4.32 9.18
CA THR A 772 44.20 5.49 9.39
C THR A 772 42.73 5.12 9.66
N VAL A 773 42.42 3.84 9.88
CA VAL A 773 41.05 3.43 10.18
C VAL A 773 40.59 4.07 11.48
N ILE A 774 39.35 4.56 11.49
CA ILE A 774 38.74 5.18 12.67
C ILE A 774 37.44 4.50 13.11
N ARG A 775 36.87 3.63 12.24
CA ARG A 775 35.68 2.81 12.50
C ARG A 775 35.77 1.47 11.78
N VAL A 776 35.43 0.42 12.50
CA VAL A 776 35.26 -0.99 12.10
C VAL A 776 34.03 -1.51 12.87
N TRP A 777 32.87 -0.98 12.53
CA TRP A 777 31.63 -1.10 13.31
C TRP A 777 30.77 -2.28 12.88
N ALA A 778 30.00 -2.78 13.86
CA ALA A 778 29.00 -3.83 13.71
C ALA A 778 29.49 -5.01 12.86
N PRO A 779 30.58 -5.69 13.27
CA PRO A 779 31.01 -6.87 12.55
C PRO A 779 29.95 -7.97 12.67
N GLN A 780 29.73 -8.68 11.57
CA GLN A 780 28.83 -9.82 11.49
C GLN A 780 29.52 -10.98 10.77
N THR A 781 28.91 -12.17 10.78
CA THR A 781 29.55 -13.39 10.25
C THR A 781 28.56 -14.28 9.53
N ILE A 782 28.92 -14.77 8.33
CA ILE A 782 28.16 -15.79 7.59
C ILE A 782 29.11 -16.85 7.04
N TYR A 783 28.65 -18.10 6.93
CA TYR A 783 29.43 -19.15 6.26
C TYR A 783 29.33 -19.03 4.74
N ASP A 784 30.47 -18.94 4.08
CA ASP A 784 30.57 -18.97 2.62
C ASP A 784 30.89 -20.41 2.16
N PRO A 785 29.93 -21.13 1.56
CA PRO A 785 30.14 -22.50 1.13
C PRO A 785 31.10 -22.60 -0.07
N VAL A 786 31.27 -21.53 -0.86
CA VAL A 786 32.19 -21.51 -2.01
C VAL A 786 33.64 -21.39 -1.52
N ALA A 787 33.88 -20.52 -0.53
CA ALA A 787 35.21 -20.38 0.08
C ALA A 787 35.50 -21.45 1.15
N GLY A 788 34.47 -22.17 1.63
CA GLY A 788 34.56 -23.13 2.72
C GLY A 788 34.90 -22.49 4.07
N ARG A 789 34.64 -21.18 4.24
CA ARG A 789 35.11 -20.37 5.39
C ARG A 789 34.05 -19.37 5.85
N TYR A 790 34.22 -18.86 7.06
CA TYR A 790 33.38 -17.78 7.58
C TYR A 790 33.83 -16.43 7.03
N LEU A 791 32.91 -15.73 6.37
CA LEU A 791 33.06 -14.36 5.92
C LEU A 791 32.66 -13.44 7.08
N VAL A 792 33.59 -12.59 7.52
CA VAL A 792 33.39 -11.57 8.55
C VAL A 792 33.30 -10.22 7.85
N TYR A 793 32.18 -9.55 7.99
CA TYR A 793 31.88 -8.28 7.30
C TYR A 793 31.52 -7.19 8.32
N PHE A 794 31.85 -5.95 8.01
CA PHE A 794 31.80 -4.83 8.95
C PHE A 794 31.75 -3.49 8.21
N SER A 795 31.28 -2.46 8.89
CA SER A 795 31.27 -1.08 8.38
C SER A 795 32.61 -0.42 8.66
N LEU A 796 33.27 0.11 7.64
CA LEU A 796 34.62 0.68 7.74
C LEU A 796 34.65 2.15 7.33
N ARG A 797 35.42 2.95 8.08
CA ARG A 797 35.75 4.34 7.73
C ARG A 797 37.18 4.70 8.12
N THR A 798 37.85 5.50 7.30
CA THR A 798 39.20 6.04 7.58
C THR A 798 39.15 7.55 7.79
N SER A 799 40.19 8.09 8.45
CA SER A 799 40.37 9.54 8.61
C SER A 799 40.93 10.23 7.36
N ASP A 800 41.46 9.45 6.42
CA ASP A 800 41.96 9.92 5.13
C ASP A 800 40.91 9.72 4.01
N ALA A 801 41.31 9.94 2.76
CA ALA A 801 40.43 9.78 1.61
C ALA A 801 40.20 8.32 1.17
N THR A 802 40.81 7.33 1.83
CA THR A 802 40.71 5.90 1.44
C THR A 802 39.27 5.39 1.57
N CYS A 803 38.60 5.72 2.68
CA CYS A 803 37.19 5.43 2.91
C CYS A 803 36.54 6.61 3.66
N PRO A 804 36.12 7.67 2.93
CA PRO A 804 35.76 8.96 3.51
C PRO A 804 34.45 8.94 4.33
N TYR A 805 33.60 7.94 4.08
CA TYR A 805 32.39 7.63 4.85
C TYR A 805 32.26 6.12 5.04
N ASP A 806 31.33 5.72 5.91
CA ASP A 806 31.14 4.32 6.31
C ASP A 806 30.58 3.47 5.14
N LYS A 807 31.29 2.39 4.79
CA LYS A 807 30.91 1.40 3.78
C LYS A 807 31.12 -0.01 4.29
N ILE A 808 30.50 -1.03 3.69
CA ILE A 808 30.64 -2.41 4.14
C ILE A 808 31.83 -3.07 3.46
N TYR A 809 32.74 -3.63 4.26
CA TYR A 809 33.90 -4.41 3.86
C TYR A 809 33.83 -5.82 4.46
N TYR A 810 34.67 -6.74 3.97
CA TYR A 810 34.79 -8.09 4.51
C TYR A 810 36.21 -8.64 4.49
N CYS A 811 36.44 -9.62 5.35
CA CYS A 811 37.57 -10.55 5.35
C CYS A 811 37.05 -11.98 5.57
N TYR A 812 37.87 -13.00 5.30
CA TYR A 812 37.57 -14.35 5.80
C TYR A 812 38.25 -14.58 7.14
N ALA A 813 37.59 -15.27 8.06
CA ALA A 813 38.24 -15.76 9.28
C ALA A 813 39.23 -16.89 8.96
N ASN A 814 40.28 -17.02 9.76
CA ASN A 814 41.13 -18.20 9.76
C ASN A 814 40.38 -19.41 10.39
N ASP A 815 40.90 -20.62 10.18
CA ASP A 815 40.23 -21.86 10.61
C ASP A 815 40.01 -21.95 12.14
N ASN A 816 40.89 -21.29 12.92
CA ASN A 816 40.79 -21.23 14.38
C ASN A 816 39.80 -20.17 14.89
N PHE A 817 39.32 -19.27 14.03
CA PHE A 817 38.51 -18.10 14.36
C PHE A 817 39.19 -17.16 15.37
N THR A 818 40.49 -16.96 15.20
CA THR A 818 41.31 -16.08 16.04
C THR A 818 41.87 -14.88 15.28
N ASP A 819 41.74 -14.85 13.96
CA ASP A 819 42.29 -13.80 13.11
C ASP A 819 41.57 -13.72 11.76
N LEU A 820 41.79 -12.61 11.04
CA LEU A 820 41.29 -12.37 9.68
C LEU A 820 42.38 -12.62 8.62
N LEU A 821 41.97 -13.21 7.50
CA LEU A 821 42.80 -13.52 6.34
C LEU A 821 42.71 -12.43 5.27
N GLY A 822 43.86 -12.03 4.72
CA GLY A 822 43.95 -11.01 3.67
C GLY A 822 43.51 -9.62 4.14
N GLU A 823 43.73 -8.59 3.32
CA GLU A 823 43.26 -7.24 3.63
C GLU A 823 41.72 -7.13 3.48
N PRO A 824 41.07 -6.21 4.21
CA PRO A 824 39.67 -5.84 3.99
C PRO A 824 39.35 -5.58 2.51
N LYS A 825 38.32 -6.26 2.02
CA LYS A 825 37.79 -6.12 0.66
C LYS A 825 36.44 -5.43 0.67
N PHE A 826 36.21 -4.58 -0.32
CA PHE A 826 34.94 -3.88 -0.46
C PHE A 826 33.80 -4.88 -0.71
N LEU A 827 32.69 -4.75 0.02
CA LEU A 827 31.51 -5.59 -0.14
C LEU A 827 30.33 -4.83 -0.76
N PHE A 828 29.99 -3.67 -0.19
CA PHE A 828 28.78 -2.94 -0.59
C PHE A 828 28.79 -1.46 -0.16
N ASP A 829 28.19 -0.61 -1.01
CA ASP A 829 27.93 0.81 -0.79
C ASP A 829 26.77 1.27 -1.71
N ARG A 830 26.02 2.28 -1.26
CA ARG A 830 24.93 2.93 -2.01
C ARG A 830 25.26 4.36 -2.47
N GLY A 831 26.51 4.81 -2.28
CA GLY A 831 26.94 6.20 -2.53
C GLY A 831 26.81 7.12 -1.32
N SER A 832 26.43 6.59 -0.16
CA SER A 832 26.31 7.31 1.12
C SER A 832 26.59 6.36 2.29
N ALA A 833 26.74 6.90 3.51
CA ALA A 833 27.01 6.09 4.70
C ALA A 833 26.04 4.91 4.84
N THR A 834 26.62 3.71 4.90
CA THR A 834 25.93 2.41 4.93
C THR A 834 26.54 1.58 6.04
N ILE A 835 25.74 1.26 7.06
CA ILE A 835 26.22 0.58 8.27
C ILE A 835 25.27 -0.56 8.69
N ASP A 836 25.64 -1.28 9.75
CA ASP A 836 24.81 -2.32 10.40
C ASP A 836 24.27 -3.36 9.42
N GLY A 837 25.18 -3.92 8.60
CA GLY A 837 24.82 -4.93 7.62
C GLY A 837 24.54 -6.29 8.27
N ASP A 838 23.46 -6.97 7.87
CA ASP A 838 23.13 -8.36 8.22
C ASP A 838 22.74 -9.18 6.99
N ILE A 839 23.35 -10.36 6.83
CA ILE A 839 23.20 -11.23 5.66
C ILE A 839 22.54 -12.54 6.04
N VAL A 840 21.42 -12.85 5.38
CA VAL A 840 20.75 -14.16 5.46
C VAL A 840 20.59 -14.81 4.08
N TYR A 841 20.45 -16.14 4.05
CA TYR A 841 20.21 -16.89 2.82
C TYR A 841 18.78 -17.44 2.78
N SER A 842 18.05 -17.14 1.71
CA SER A 842 16.73 -17.70 1.44
C SER A 842 16.87 -18.99 0.63
N GLU A 843 16.57 -20.13 1.26
CA GLU A 843 16.55 -21.43 0.57
C GLU A 843 15.49 -21.48 -0.54
N ASN A 844 14.35 -20.83 -0.31
CA ASN A 844 13.22 -20.82 -1.24
C ASN A 844 13.56 -20.06 -2.54
N GLU A 845 14.19 -18.89 -2.41
CA GLU A 845 14.54 -18.05 -3.55
C GLU A 845 15.96 -18.29 -4.08
N ARG A 846 16.79 -19.01 -3.33
CA ARG A 846 18.23 -19.20 -3.59
C ARG A 846 18.98 -17.88 -3.75
N LEU A 847 18.72 -16.95 -2.82
CA LEU A 847 19.31 -15.62 -2.79
C LEU A 847 19.84 -15.30 -1.39
N TYR A 848 20.97 -14.60 -1.36
CA TYR A 848 21.44 -13.85 -0.20
C TYR A 848 20.73 -12.50 -0.13
N TYR A 849 20.32 -12.12 1.07
CA TYR A 849 19.75 -10.82 1.39
C TYR A 849 20.70 -10.11 2.35
N LEU A 850 21.18 -8.92 1.97
CA LEU A 850 21.93 -8.01 2.86
C LEU A 850 20.99 -6.89 3.29
N PHE A 851 20.59 -6.91 4.55
CA PHE A 851 19.88 -5.83 5.24
C PHE A 851 20.90 -4.85 5.79
N PHE A 852 20.61 -3.54 5.76
CA PHE A 852 21.54 -2.54 6.27
C PHE A 852 20.81 -1.26 6.69
N LYS A 853 21.44 -0.50 7.59
CA LYS A 853 21.00 0.85 7.94
C LYS A 853 21.46 1.86 6.90
N ASN A 854 20.51 2.65 6.43
CA ASN A 854 20.73 3.77 5.52
C ASN A 854 20.73 5.09 6.30
N GLU A 855 21.92 5.63 6.58
CA GLU A 855 22.10 6.88 7.33
C GLU A 855 21.51 8.10 6.61
N SER A 856 21.39 8.09 5.28
CA SER A 856 20.87 9.23 4.51
C SER A 856 19.34 9.34 4.49
N MET A 857 18.63 8.23 4.74
CA MET A 857 17.16 8.18 4.72
C MET A 857 16.55 7.64 6.03
N GLY A 858 17.38 7.35 7.04
CA GLY A 858 16.95 7.03 8.41
C GLY A 858 16.25 5.68 8.61
N GLY A 859 16.56 4.65 7.80
CA GLY A 859 15.83 3.37 7.84
C GLY A 859 16.65 2.13 7.51
N ILE A 860 15.98 0.97 7.51
CA ILE A 860 16.55 -0.32 7.11
C ILE A 860 16.17 -0.61 5.67
N SER A 861 17.14 -0.82 4.79
CA SER A 861 16.93 -1.25 3.40
C SER A 861 17.60 -2.60 3.17
N GLN A 862 17.34 -3.24 2.03
CA GLN A 862 18.02 -4.46 1.64
C GLN A 862 18.50 -4.45 0.19
N VAL A 863 19.48 -5.31 -0.10
CA VAL A 863 19.89 -5.73 -1.45
C VAL A 863 19.96 -7.25 -1.52
N THR A 864 19.87 -7.80 -2.73
CA THR A 864 19.87 -9.25 -2.96
C THR A 864 20.99 -9.66 -3.90
N SER A 865 21.48 -10.90 -3.76
CA SER A 865 22.44 -11.49 -4.68
C SER A 865 22.34 -13.01 -4.73
N LYS A 866 22.83 -13.63 -5.81
CA LYS A 866 23.01 -15.09 -5.90
C LYS A 866 24.30 -15.58 -5.24
N THR A 867 25.27 -14.69 -5.01
CA THR A 867 26.57 -15.02 -4.42
C THR A 867 26.93 -14.01 -3.34
N LEU A 868 27.73 -14.41 -2.34
CA LEU A 868 28.17 -13.49 -1.27
C LEU A 868 29.16 -12.44 -1.79
N THR A 869 30.05 -12.85 -2.69
CA THR A 869 31.12 -12.05 -3.27
C THR A 869 30.94 -11.90 -4.78
N GLU A 870 31.61 -10.91 -5.37
CA GLU A 870 31.60 -10.69 -6.81
C GLU A 870 32.17 -11.88 -7.59
N ALA A 871 31.65 -12.12 -8.79
CA ALA A 871 32.23 -13.11 -9.69
C ALA A 871 33.65 -12.68 -10.09
N ALA A 872 34.54 -13.66 -10.30
CA ALA A 872 35.93 -13.40 -10.66
C ALA A 872 36.02 -12.46 -11.89
N GLY A 873 36.77 -11.37 -11.74
CA GLY A 873 36.97 -10.36 -12.78
C GLY A 873 35.88 -9.28 -12.88
N GLN A 874 34.82 -9.34 -12.07
CA GLN A 874 33.82 -8.28 -11.98
C GLN A 874 34.22 -7.19 -10.99
N ASN A 875 33.57 -6.03 -11.09
CA ASN A 875 33.81 -4.93 -10.16
C ASN A 875 33.39 -5.34 -8.73
N PRO A 876 34.17 -4.98 -7.69
CA PRO A 876 33.81 -5.26 -6.29
C PRO A 876 32.39 -4.75 -5.95
N GLY A 877 31.60 -5.58 -5.27
CA GLY A 877 30.23 -5.25 -4.86
C GLY A 877 29.17 -5.28 -5.97
N SER A 878 29.54 -5.61 -7.22
CA SER A 878 28.61 -5.65 -8.37
C SER A 878 27.57 -6.77 -8.32
N GLN A 879 27.72 -7.74 -7.41
CA GLN A 879 26.79 -8.85 -7.26
C GLN A 879 25.46 -8.43 -6.63
N TRP A 880 25.42 -7.29 -5.93
CA TRP A 880 24.23 -6.83 -5.22
C TRP A 880 23.26 -6.10 -6.15
N SER A 881 21.96 -6.34 -5.94
CA SER A 881 20.90 -5.59 -6.61
C SER A 881 20.87 -4.11 -6.19
N SER A 882 20.03 -3.32 -6.84
CA SER A 882 19.69 -1.99 -6.33
C SER A 882 19.00 -2.10 -4.95
N PRO A 883 19.22 -1.12 -4.05
CA PRO A 883 18.56 -1.07 -2.76
C PRO A 883 17.03 -1.01 -2.84
N SER A 884 16.37 -1.69 -1.92
CA SER A 884 14.94 -1.55 -1.68
C SER A 884 14.57 -0.20 -1.05
N ALA A 885 13.27 0.06 -0.93
CA ALA A 885 12.74 1.03 0.01
C ALA A 885 12.99 0.59 1.47
N ASN A 886 12.68 1.49 2.41
CA ASN A 886 12.74 1.22 3.84
C ASN A 886 11.76 0.10 4.24
N LEU A 887 12.21 -0.86 5.03
CA LEU A 887 11.48 -2.07 5.42
C LEU A 887 10.88 -1.99 6.83
N GLN A 888 11.38 -1.07 7.66
CA GLN A 888 10.85 -0.89 9.01
C GLN A 888 9.38 -0.44 8.98
N GLN A 889 8.61 -0.83 9.99
CA GLN A 889 7.19 -0.52 10.14
C GLN A 889 6.97 0.64 11.10
N THR A 890 7.97 1.53 11.19
CA THR A 890 7.99 2.69 12.06
C THR A 890 8.67 3.87 11.38
N THR A 891 8.24 5.08 11.73
CA THR A 891 8.88 6.33 11.29
C THR A 891 10.01 6.78 12.21
N LYS A 892 10.23 6.05 13.31
CA LYS A 892 11.29 6.32 14.28
C LYS A 892 12.66 6.02 13.66
N ALA A 893 13.69 6.66 14.23
CA ALA A 893 15.06 6.35 13.85
C ALA A 893 15.40 4.94 14.32
N VAL A 894 15.81 4.10 13.37
CA VAL A 894 16.09 2.68 13.58
C VAL A 894 17.51 2.33 13.16
N GLU A 895 18.10 1.35 13.81
CA GLU A 895 19.42 0.81 13.49
C GLU A 895 19.53 -0.67 13.87
N GLY A 896 20.69 -1.28 13.58
CA GLY A 896 20.99 -2.64 14.04
C GLY A 896 20.00 -3.71 13.57
N ALA A 897 19.82 -3.82 12.25
CA ALA A 897 18.97 -4.86 11.68
C ALA A 897 19.51 -6.26 12.06
N GLY A 898 18.61 -7.11 12.54
CA GLY A 898 18.85 -8.54 12.73
C GLY A 898 17.73 -9.35 12.09
N VAL A 899 18.09 -10.37 11.31
CA VAL A 899 17.15 -11.20 10.57
C VAL A 899 17.36 -12.67 10.90
N PHE A 900 16.29 -13.35 11.29
CA PHE A 900 16.34 -14.78 11.61
C PHE A 900 15.01 -15.46 11.30
N LYS A 901 15.02 -16.78 11.20
CA LYS A 901 13.83 -17.58 10.88
C LYS A 901 13.16 -18.08 12.16
N LEU A 902 11.83 -18.09 12.17
CA LEU A 902 11.09 -18.72 13.25
C LEU A 902 11.19 -20.25 13.14
N ILE A 903 11.55 -20.88 14.26
CA ILE A 903 11.70 -22.33 14.44
C ILE A 903 10.48 -23.05 13.88
N ASN A 904 10.74 -24.03 13.03
CA ASN A 904 9.71 -24.91 12.45
C ASN A 904 8.62 -24.15 11.67
N LYS A 905 8.90 -22.92 11.21
CA LYS A 905 8.01 -22.12 10.37
C LYS A 905 8.69 -21.68 9.08
N ASN A 906 7.88 -21.19 8.13
CA ASN A 906 8.32 -20.50 6.92
C ASN A 906 8.14 -18.98 7.06
N GLU A 907 8.49 -18.46 8.24
CA GLU A 907 8.32 -17.05 8.60
C GLU A 907 9.65 -16.53 9.15
N TRP A 908 10.04 -15.37 8.68
CA TRP A 908 11.24 -14.63 9.05
C TRP A 908 10.87 -13.48 9.97
N VAL A 909 11.79 -13.11 10.84
CA VAL A 909 11.72 -11.93 11.70
C VAL A 909 12.78 -10.95 11.23
N LEU A 910 12.39 -9.70 11.04
CA LEU A 910 13.29 -8.55 11.02
C LEU A 910 13.12 -7.81 12.35
N MET A 911 14.19 -7.73 13.13
CA MET A 911 14.26 -6.95 14.36
C MET A 911 15.22 -5.78 14.18
N TYR A 912 14.92 -4.64 14.81
CA TYR A 912 15.80 -3.46 14.80
C TYR A 912 15.60 -2.62 16.06
N ASP A 913 16.67 -1.90 16.43
CA ASP A 913 16.75 -1.02 17.58
C ASP A 913 16.14 0.35 17.25
N CYS A 914 15.00 0.68 17.87
CA CYS A 914 14.41 2.01 17.85
C CYS A 914 15.17 2.90 18.84
N TYR A 915 16.43 3.17 18.54
CA TYR A 915 17.45 3.57 19.51
C TYR A 915 17.25 4.91 20.21
N VAL A 916 16.40 5.77 19.66
CA VAL A 916 15.99 7.04 20.29
C VAL A 916 14.89 6.81 21.34
N ASP A 917 14.03 5.82 21.08
CA ASP A 917 12.85 5.51 21.90
C ASP A 917 13.09 4.31 22.86
N GLY A 918 14.28 3.69 22.81
CA GLY A 918 14.75 2.74 23.82
C GLY A 918 14.05 1.37 23.80
N HIS A 919 13.66 0.87 22.63
CA HIS A 919 13.03 -0.45 22.49
C HIS A 919 13.42 -1.12 21.17
N TYR A 920 13.17 -2.43 21.08
CA TYR A 920 13.25 -3.17 19.83
C TYR A 920 11.87 -3.32 19.19
N GLN A 921 11.80 -3.21 17.87
CA GLN A 921 10.61 -3.56 17.11
C GLN A 921 10.86 -4.84 16.30
N PHE A 922 9.88 -5.74 16.31
CA PHE A 922 9.88 -7.00 15.59
C PHE A 922 8.83 -6.97 14.49
N CYS A 923 9.23 -7.36 13.29
CA CYS A 923 8.36 -7.50 12.13
C CYS A 923 8.50 -8.91 11.54
N THR A 924 7.43 -9.48 10.98
CA THR A 924 7.48 -10.79 10.33
C THR A 924 7.23 -10.73 8.83
N SER A 925 7.78 -11.69 8.10
CA SER A 925 7.63 -11.84 6.65
C SER A 925 7.75 -13.30 6.24
N THR A 926 7.03 -13.73 5.20
CA THR A 926 7.17 -15.06 4.58
C THR A 926 8.10 -15.04 3.37
N ASP A 927 8.52 -13.87 2.89
CA ASP A 927 9.23 -13.67 1.62
C ASP A 927 10.46 -12.75 1.72
N LEU A 928 10.81 -12.26 2.92
CA LEU A 928 11.90 -11.32 3.18
C LEU A 928 11.77 -9.97 2.42
N LYS A 929 10.61 -9.66 1.86
CA LYS A 929 10.34 -8.42 1.12
C LYS A 929 9.24 -7.61 1.78
N ASN A 930 8.17 -8.29 2.16
CA ASN A 930 6.98 -7.70 2.74
C ASN A 930 6.95 -8.00 4.25
N PHE A 931 7.40 -7.04 5.05
CA PHE A 931 7.41 -7.13 6.50
C PHE A 931 6.16 -6.51 7.12
N LYS A 932 5.62 -7.16 8.13
CA LYS A 932 4.46 -6.70 8.91
C LYS A 932 4.85 -6.53 10.36
N PHE A 933 4.38 -5.45 10.99
CA PHE A 933 4.58 -5.24 12.42
C PHE A 933 4.05 -6.43 13.22
N ALA A 934 4.88 -6.97 14.11
CA ALA A 934 4.49 -8.03 15.03
C ALA A 934 4.34 -7.49 16.46
N GLN A 935 5.40 -6.88 17.00
CA GLN A 935 5.40 -6.41 18.39
C GLN A 935 6.56 -5.44 18.67
N ASP A 936 6.36 -4.50 19.60
CA ASP A 936 7.44 -3.78 20.28
C ASP A 936 7.84 -4.48 21.59
N ASN A 937 9.14 -4.60 21.84
CA ASN A 937 9.66 -5.16 23.08
C ASN A 937 10.40 -4.09 23.90
N TYR A 938 9.75 -3.67 24.98
CA TYR A 938 10.30 -2.76 25.99
C TYR A 938 10.94 -3.49 27.19
N ASN A 939 10.81 -4.82 27.26
CA ASN A 939 11.27 -5.62 28.40
C ASN A 939 12.79 -5.80 28.41
N ILE A 940 13.45 -5.58 27.28
CA ILE A 940 14.90 -5.61 27.15
C ILE A 940 15.38 -4.22 26.74
N ASN A 941 16.19 -3.56 27.59
CA ASN A 941 16.88 -2.31 27.22
C ASN A 941 18.09 -2.63 26.33
N ALA A 942 17.84 -3.36 25.23
CA ALA A 942 18.87 -3.83 24.32
C ALA A 942 19.18 -2.79 23.25
N ARG A 943 20.42 -2.84 22.76
CA ARG A 943 20.91 -2.17 21.55
C ARG A 943 21.33 -3.22 20.53
N HIS A 944 21.84 -2.82 19.36
CA HIS A 944 22.23 -3.70 18.24
C HIS A 944 22.85 -5.04 18.70
N GLY A 945 22.26 -6.15 18.26
CA GLY A 945 22.70 -7.51 18.55
C GLY A 945 22.07 -8.52 17.58
N THR A 946 22.24 -9.82 17.84
CA THR A 946 21.78 -10.89 16.94
C THR A 946 21.12 -12.05 17.68
N THR A 947 20.12 -12.65 17.06
CA THR A 947 19.39 -13.82 17.56
C THR A 947 19.79 -15.09 16.82
N ILE A 948 19.99 -16.19 17.55
CA ILE A 948 20.09 -17.55 16.98
C ILE A 948 19.09 -18.52 17.63
N PRO A 949 18.61 -19.52 16.90
CA PRO A 949 17.87 -20.64 17.50
C PRO A 949 18.81 -21.55 18.30
N ILE A 950 18.31 -22.05 19.42
CA ILE A 950 19.02 -22.93 20.35
C ILE A 950 18.18 -24.15 20.71
N THR A 951 18.87 -25.25 21.00
CA THR A 951 18.27 -26.50 21.46
C THR A 951 17.82 -26.38 22.91
N GLU A 952 16.95 -27.29 23.35
CA GLU A 952 16.52 -27.34 24.74
C GLU A 952 17.71 -27.54 25.70
N ALA A 953 18.65 -28.41 25.32
CA ALA A 953 19.86 -28.66 26.11
C ALA A 953 20.75 -27.42 26.25
N GLU A 954 20.83 -26.58 25.22
CA GLU A 954 21.56 -25.32 25.24
C GLU A 954 20.85 -24.28 26.11
N ALA A 955 19.53 -24.13 25.97
CA ALA A 955 18.73 -23.25 26.81
C ALA A 955 18.86 -23.62 28.30
N ASN A 956 18.74 -24.91 28.63
CA ASN A 956 18.92 -25.42 29.99
C ASN A 956 20.30 -25.10 30.54
N ARG A 957 21.35 -25.23 29.73
CA ARG A 957 22.73 -24.93 30.13
C ARG A 957 22.94 -23.44 30.41
N LEU A 958 22.41 -22.58 29.56
CA LEU A 958 22.47 -21.13 29.73
C LEU A 958 21.74 -20.66 30.98
N VAL A 959 20.52 -21.15 31.20
CA VAL A 959 19.69 -20.77 32.37
C VAL A 959 20.29 -21.33 33.66
N ALA A 960 20.84 -22.54 33.65
CA ALA A 960 21.54 -23.10 34.81
C ALA A 960 22.79 -22.29 35.19
N LYS A 961 23.53 -21.77 34.19
CA LYS A 961 24.71 -20.93 34.43
C LYS A 961 24.35 -19.51 34.86
N TRP A 962 23.31 -18.94 34.25
CA TRP A 962 22.90 -17.54 34.41
C TRP A 962 21.39 -17.44 34.68
N PRO A 963 20.93 -17.84 35.88
CA PRO A 963 19.52 -17.84 36.21
C PRO A 963 18.95 -16.41 36.18
N ALA A 964 17.67 -16.29 35.85
CA ALA A 964 16.93 -15.05 35.90
C ALA A 964 15.68 -15.23 36.77
N THR A 965 15.41 -14.29 37.67
CA THR A 965 14.26 -14.32 38.57
C THR A 965 12.93 -14.15 37.84
N ALA A 966 12.95 -13.53 36.66
CA ALA A 966 11.79 -13.38 35.79
C ALA A 966 11.38 -14.69 35.09
N LEU A 967 12.27 -15.69 35.00
CA LEU A 967 11.93 -17.00 34.44
C LEU A 967 11.19 -17.83 35.49
N SER A 968 9.99 -18.32 35.13
CA SER A 968 9.19 -19.20 35.99
C SER A 968 8.82 -20.48 35.26
N GLY A 969 8.67 -21.57 36.03
CA GLY A 969 8.25 -22.88 35.50
C GLY A 969 6.74 -22.93 35.22
N ARG A 970 6.05 -21.78 35.12
CA ARG A 970 4.63 -21.77 34.80
C ARG A 970 4.44 -22.24 33.36
N PRO A 971 3.52 -23.19 33.11
CA PRO A 971 3.19 -23.60 31.75
C PRO A 971 2.68 -22.41 30.95
N LEU A 972 3.15 -22.25 29.72
CA LEU A 972 2.75 -21.15 28.84
C LEU A 972 1.79 -21.61 27.74
N GLY A 973 1.77 -22.91 27.43
CA GLY A 973 0.92 -23.45 26.39
C GLY A 973 1.29 -24.87 25.99
N ALA A 974 0.78 -25.25 24.83
CA ALA A 974 0.97 -26.54 24.17
C ALA A 974 1.23 -26.29 22.68
N ARG A 975 2.19 -26.99 22.07
CA ARG A 975 2.58 -26.77 20.65
C ARG A 975 2.04 -27.81 19.68
N ASN A 976 1.36 -28.85 20.15
CA ASN A 976 0.84 -29.88 19.27
C ASN A 976 -0.25 -29.30 18.35
N THR A 977 -0.07 -29.39 17.03
CA THR A 977 -0.97 -28.79 16.03
C THR A 977 -2.33 -29.49 15.93
N SER A 978 -2.49 -30.64 16.60
CA SER A 978 -3.78 -31.30 16.78
C SER A 978 -4.68 -30.57 17.78
N ILE A 979 -4.13 -29.70 18.63
CA ILE A 979 -4.91 -28.85 19.55
C ILE A 979 -5.61 -27.78 18.72
N LEU A 980 -6.90 -27.54 18.99
CA LEU A 980 -7.66 -26.50 18.26
C LEU A 980 -7.06 -25.11 18.50
N PRO A 981 -7.30 -24.15 17.59
CA PRO A 981 -7.09 -22.73 17.91
C PRO A 981 -7.86 -22.38 19.18
N ASN A 982 -7.17 -21.86 20.21
CA ASN A 982 -7.69 -21.62 21.57
C ASN A 982 -8.09 -22.88 22.35
N GLY A 983 -7.65 -24.05 21.89
CA GLY A 983 -7.92 -25.34 22.52
C GLY A 983 -7.05 -25.62 23.74
N CYS A 984 -6.17 -24.71 24.16
CA CYS A 984 -5.35 -24.88 25.36
C CYS A 984 -5.74 -23.85 26.42
N THR A 985 -6.41 -24.30 27.48
CA THR A 985 -6.75 -23.47 28.64
C THR A 985 -5.88 -23.84 29.82
N ILE A 986 -5.18 -22.87 30.40
CA ILE A 986 -4.32 -23.07 31.57
C ILE A 986 -4.93 -22.30 32.76
N ASP A 987 -5.20 -23.01 33.84
CA ASP A 987 -5.63 -22.43 35.11
C ASP A 987 -4.47 -22.49 36.12
N HIS A 988 -3.81 -21.36 36.33
CA HIS A 988 -2.69 -21.28 37.27
C HIS A 988 -3.10 -21.35 38.74
N THR A 989 -4.37 -21.08 39.06
CA THR A 989 -4.92 -21.11 40.42
C THR A 989 -5.25 -22.53 40.80
N ASN A 990 -6.04 -23.23 39.98
CA ASN A 990 -6.44 -24.61 40.22
C ASN A 990 -5.42 -25.64 39.75
N LYS A 991 -4.30 -25.20 39.15
CA LYS A 991 -3.23 -26.06 38.63
C LYS A 991 -3.75 -27.09 37.62
N THR A 992 -4.54 -26.65 36.66
CA THR A 992 -5.07 -27.51 35.60
C THR A 992 -4.72 -26.99 34.20
N ILE A 993 -4.60 -27.91 33.25
CA ILE A 993 -4.48 -27.61 31.81
C ILE A 993 -5.53 -28.44 31.09
N SER A 994 -6.37 -27.80 30.29
CA SER A 994 -7.41 -28.46 29.50
C SER A 994 -7.12 -28.28 28.02
N LEU A 995 -7.00 -29.39 27.30
CA LEU A 995 -6.69 -29.43 25.88
C LEU A 995 -7.89 -29.95 25.09
N ILE A 996 -8.40 -29.16 24.15
CA ILE A 996 -9.40 -29.54 23.16
C ILE A 996 -8.69 -29.73 21.83
N CYS A 997 -8.65 -30.96 21.37
CA CYS A 997 -8.00 -31.37 20.14
C CYS A 997 -9.02 -31.61 19.02
N LYS A 998 -8.53 -31.63 17.79
CA LYS A 998 -9.28 -32.02 16.59
C LYS A 998 -9.84 -33.44 16.75
N TYR A 999 -10.95 -33.69 16.04
CA TYR A 999 -11.54 -35.02 15.94
C TYR A 999 -10.53 -36.03 15.37
N GLY A 1000 -10.58 -37.29 15.85
CA GLY A 1000 -9.77 -38.40 15.31
C GLY A 1000 -8.38 -38.59 15.93
N ILE A 1001 -7.94 -37.76 16.89
CA ILE A 1001 -6.65 -37.97 17.54
C ILE A 1001 -6.63 -39.23 18.42
N ASN A 1002 -5.47 -39.88 18.50
CA ASN A 1002 -5.28 -41.01 19.42
C ASN A 1002 -4.95 -40.49 20.84
N VAL A 1003 -5.98 -40.26 21.65
CA VAL A 1003 -5.82 -39.79 23.05
C VAL A 1003 -5.08 -40.78 23.97
N SER A 1004 -4.97 -42.06 23.58
CA SER A 1004 -4.20 -43.04 24.35
C SER A 1004 -2.69 -42.97 24.13
N ASN A 1005 -2.25 -42.19 23.14
CA ASN A 1005 -0.86 -42.01 22.75
C ASN A 1005 -0.65 -40.56 22.25
N PHE A 1006 -0.88 -39.57 23.11
CA PHE A 1006 -0.87 -38.16 22.74
C PHE A 1006 0.25 -37.40 23.46
N ASN A 1007 1.06 -36.64 22.72
CA ASN A 1007 2.02 -35.71 23.30
C ASN A 1007 1.49 -34.27 23.18
N PRO A 1008 1.10 -33.62 24.28
CA PRO A 1008 0.62 -32.24 24.22
C PRO A 1008 1.69 -31.22 23.79
N MET A 1009 2.97 -31.59 23.85
CA MET A 1009 4.10 -30.68 23.60
C MET A 1009 3.98 -29.40 24.44
N LEU A 1010 3.73 -29.59 25.74
CA LEU A 1010 3.65 -28.49 26.70
C LEU A 1010 4.98 -27.75 26.73
N TYR A 1011 4.92 -26.43 26.86
CA TYR A 1011 6.11 -25.61 27.02
C TYR A 1011 5.93 -24.59 28.14
N ALA A 1012 7.05 -24.21 28.74
CA ALA A 1012 7.18 -23.17 29.74
C ALA A 1012 8.37 -22.29 29.36
N ALA A 1013 8.84 -21.41 30.26
CA ALA A 1013 10.01 -20.58 29.99
C ALA A 1013 11.25 -21.44 29.60
N PRO A 1014 12.13 -20.98 28.68
CA PRO A 1014 13.35 -21.72 28.33
C PRO A 1014 14.13 -22.08 29.60
N GLY A 1015 14.68 -23.29 29.67
CA GLY A 1015 15.31 -23.80 30.90
C GLY A 1015 14.40 -24.65 31.80
N THR A 1016 13.10 -24.75 31.51
CA THR A 1016 12.15 -25.53 32.33
C THR A 1016 12.15 -27.00 31.90
N VAL A 1017 12.44 -27.91 32.84
CA VAL A 1017 12.30 -29.35 32.65
C VAL A 1017 10.84 -29.77 32.90
N ILE A 1018 10.24 -30.48 31.94
CA ILE A 1018 8.84 -30.93 32.00
C ILE A 1018 8.78 -32.46 32.10
N SER A 1019 7.97 -33.02 33.00
CA SER A 1019 7.79 -34.47 33.15
C SER A 1019 6.32 -34.83 33.41
N PRO A 1020 5.73 -35.84 32.74
CA PRO A 1020 6.35 -36.66 31.71
C PRO A 1020 6.68 -35.83 30.46
N ASN A 1021 7.76 -36.19 29.77
CA ASN A 1021 8.12 -35.65 28.47
C ASN A 1021 7.76 -36.70 27.40
N GLY A 1022 7.00 -36.32 26.37
CA GLY A 1022 6.59 -37.22 25.30
C GLY A 1022 5.14 -37.74 25.41
N ASN A 1023 4.87 -38.83 24.67
CA ASN A 1023 3.52 -39.38 24.54
C ASN A 1023 2.99 -39.89 25.88
N THR A 1024 1.75 -39.52 26.19
CA THR A 1024 1.06 -39.91 27.41
C THR A 1024 -0.33 -40.44 27.08
N ASN A 1025 -0.80 -41.43 27.85
CA ASN A 1025 -2.15 -41.98 27.70
C ASN A 1025 -3.17 -41.18 28.52
N PHE A 1026 -4.10 -40.49 27.85
CA PHE A 1026 -5.20 -39.71 28.44
C PHE A 1026 -6.58 -40.42 28.36
N SER A 1027 -6.66 -41.67 27.89
CA SER A 1027 -7.93 -42.39 27.73
C SER A 1027 -8.68 -42.61 29.04
N ASN A 1028 -7.96 -42.61 30.16
CA ASN A 1028 -8.51 -42.83 31.51
C ASN A 1028 -8.54 -41.52 32.34
N GLY A 1029 -8.69 -40.37 31.69
CA GLY A 1029 -8.77 -39.06 32.34
C GLY A 1029 -7.44 -38.30 32.44
N GLY A 1030 -7.38 -37.35 33.37
CA GLY A 1030 -6.25 -36.41 33.49
C GLY A 1030 -4.92 -37.06 33.92
N ARG A 1031 -3.82 -36.35 33.64
CA ARG A 1031 -2.45 -36.76 33.97
C ARG A 1031 -1.66 -35.62 34.59
N ASN A 1032 -0.89 -35.92 35.64
CA ASN A 1032 -0.04 -34.94 36.29
C ASN A 1032 1.22 -34.65 35.46
N TYR A 1033 1.52 -33.37 35.27
CA TYR A 1033 2.76 -32.86 34.68
C TYR A 1033 3.48 -31.97 35.69
N THR A 1034 4.79 -32.13 35.83
CA THR A 1034 5.67 -31.29 36.65
C THR A 1034 6.51 -30.39 35.76
N PHE A 1035 6.71 -29.14 36.18
CA PHE A 1035 7.51 -28.12 35.52
C PHE A 1035 8.56 -27.59 36.50
N THR A 1036 9.84 -27.82 36.21
CA THR A 1036 10.95 -27.52 37.12
C THR A 1036 11.94 -26.53 36.50
N ILE A 1037 12.19 -25.41 37.18
CA ILE A 1037 13.21 -24.42 36.82
C ILE A 1037 13.80 -23.81 38.10
N ASN A 1038 15.10 -23.50 38.12
CA ASN A 1038 15.77 -22.89 39.29
C ASN A 1038 15.44 -23.60 40.63
N ASN A 1039 15.46 -24.94 40.63
CA ASN A 1039 15.08 -25.79 41.77
C ASN A 1039 13.64 -25.63 42.30
N THR A 1040 12.76 -24.96 41.56
CA THR A 1040 11.34 -24.82 41.88
C THR A 1040 10.52 -25.72 40.97
N THR A 1041 9.65 -26.56 41.55
CA THR A 1041 8.76 -27.48 40.80
C THR A 1041 7.31 -27.09 40.99
N LEU A 1042 6.57 -26.97 39.89
CA LEU A 1042 5.11 -26.81 39.87
C LEU A 1042 4.45 -28.04 39.25
N SER A 1043 3.31 -28.48 39.79
CA SER A 1043 2.54 -29.61 39.25
C SER A 1043 1.19 -29.13 38.69
N TYR A 1044 0.79 -29.65 37.53
CA TYR A 1044 -0.49 -29.37 36.87
C TYR A 1044 -1.19 -30.66 36.43
N MET A 1045 -2.51 -30.72 36.60
CA MET A 1045 -3.35 -31.78 36.06
C MET A 1045 -3.77 -31.46 34.62
N VAL A 1046 -3.34 -32.28 33.66
CA VAL A 1046 -3.59 -32.08 32.22
C VAL A 1046 -4.69 -33.02 31.74
N THR A 1047 -5.70 -32.49 31.05
CA THR A 1047 -6.79 -33.26 30.45
C THR A 1047 -6.87 -33.02 28.95
N VAL A 1048 -7.26 -34.04 28.18
CA VAL A 1048 -7.39 -33.98 26.71
C VAL A 1048 -8.78 -34.45 26.31
N LYS A 1049 -9.43 -33.70 25.41
CA LYS A 1049 -10.73 -34.04 24.80
C LYS A 1049 -10.66 -33.83 23.29
N THR A 1050 -11.47 -34.56 22.52
CA THR A 1050 -11.59 -34.39 21.07
C THR A 1050 -12.83 -33.58 20.69
N SER A 1051 -12.74 -32.78 19.64
CA SER A 1051 -13.88 -32.06 19.07
C SER A 1051 -14.86 -33.04 18.40
N PRO A 1052 -16.14 -32.65 18.21
CA PRO A 1052 -17.07 -33.38 17.35
C PRO A 1052 -16.56 -33.45 15.90
N ASN A 1053 -17.06 -34.43 15.12
CA ASN A 1053 -16.75 -34.56 13.70
C ASN A 1053 -17.32 -33.36 12.91
N PRO A 1054 -16.51 -32.59 12.15
CA PRO A 1054 -16.95 -31.35 11.51
C PRO A 1054 -17.77 -31.53 10.23
N LEU A 1055 -17.75 -32.72 9.62
CA LEU A 1055 -18.41 -32.99 8.32
C LEU A 1055 -19.79 -33.64 8.46
N LEU A 1056 -20.05 -34.29 9.59
CA LEU A 1056 -21.33 -34.92 9.87
C LEU A 1056 -22.21 -33.99 10.71
N ASP A 1057 -23.42 -33.76 10.23
CA ASP A 1057 -24.46 -33.03 10.96
C ASP A 1057 -25.73 -33.88 11.02
N THR A 1058 -26.64 -33.58 11.94
CA THR A 1058 -27.89 -34.34 12.11
C THR A 1058 -29.09 -33.41 12.07
N VAL A 1059 -29.98 -33.64 11.12
CA VAL A 1059 -31.26 -32.93 11.00
C VAL A 1059 -32.32 -33.75 11.71
N ASN A 1060 -32.97 -33.16 12.70
CA ASN A 1060 -34.12 -33.77 13.36
C ASN A 1060 -35.39 -33.23 12.71
N LEU A 1061 -36.20 -34.13 12.14
CA LEU A 1061 -37.50 -33.80 11.54
C LEU A 1061 -38.61 -34.29 12.44
N GLU A 1062 -39.51 -33.39 12.84
CA GLU A 1062 -40.78 -33.76 13.47
C GLU A 1062 -41.82 -34.03 12.38
N LEU A 1063 -42.21 -35.29 12.23
CA LEU A 1063 -43.22 -35.72 11.26
C LEU A 1063 -44.53 -36.01 12.00
N LEU A 1064 -45.59 -35.31 11.62
CA LEU A 1064 -46.95 -35.57 12.10
C LEU A 1064 -47.64 -36.64 11.23
N ILE A 1065 -48.68 -37.27 11.77
CA ILE A 1065 -49.56 -38.12 10.98
C ILE A 1065 -50.19 -37.32 9.84
N GLY A 1066 -50.15 -37.87 8.63
CA GLY A 1066 -50.58 -37.18 7.41
C GLY A 1066 -49.44 -36.49 6.66
N TRP A 1067 -49.76 -35.42 5.91
CA TRP A 1067 -48.80 -34.76 5.03
C TRP A 1067 -47.88 -33.79 5.78
N ASN A 1068 -46.58 -33.91 5.53
CA ASN A 1068 -45.51 -33.05 6.03
C ASN A 1068 -44.73 -32.50 4.84
N LEU A 1069 -44.29 -31.24 4.92
CA LEU A 1069 -43.46 -30.60 3.89
C LEU A 1069 -42.09 -30.31 4.49
N VAL A 1070 -41.10 -31.15 4.17
CA VAL A 1070 -39.81 -31.18 4.86
C VAL A 1070 -38.64 -30.98 3.90
N SER A 1071 -37.47 -30.67 4.44
CA SER A 1071 -36.20 -30.58 3.70
C SER A 1071 -35.03 -31.14 4.51
N LEU A 1072 -33.92 -31.44 3.82
CA LEU A 1072 -32.70 -31.95 4.44
C LEU A 1072 -31.55 -30.98 4.22
N SER A 1073 -30.94 -30.48 5.30
CA SER A 1073 -29.71 -29.68 5.23
C SER A 1073 -28.43 -30.53 5.26
N VAL A 1074 -28.56 -31.84 5.08
CA VAL A 1074 -27.47 -32.81 5.00
C VAL A 1074 -27.74 -33.81 3.89
N ASN A 1075 -26.68 -34.33 3.27
CA ASN A 1075 -26.74 -35.54 2.45
C ASN A 1075 -26.77 -36.76 3.37
N PRO A 1076 -27.91 -37.46 3.50
CA PRO A 1076 -28.06 -38.51 4.49
C PRO A 1076 -27.07 -39.66 4.23
N THR A 1077 -26.45 -40.17 5.30
CA THR A 1077 -25.53 -41.32 5.23
C THR A 1077 -26.21 -42.59 4.71
N GLN A 1078 -27.53 -42.69 4.90
CA GLN A 1078 -28.39 -43.69 4.28
C GLN A 1078 -29.39 -42.99 3.37
N ALA A 1079 -29.29 -43.21 2.06
CA ALA A 1079 -30.05 -42.41 1.10
C ALA A 1079 -31.43 -42.98 0.74
N SER A 1080 -31.77 -44.24 1.06
CA SER A 1080 -33.05 -44.81 0.59
C SER A 1080 -34.26 -44.19 1.30
N VAL A 1081 -35.38 -44.04 0.58
CA VAL A 1081 -36.60 -43.42 1.12
C VAL A 1081 -37.07 -44.07 2.43
N LYS A 1082 -37.06 -45.40 2.52
CA LYS A 1082 -37.48 -46.14 3.74
C LYS A 1082 -36.48 -46.05 4.89
N GLN A 1083 -35.20 -45.81 4.62
CA GLN A 1083 -34.20 -45.60 5.68
C GLN A 1083 -34.28 -44.18 6.24
N VAL A 1084 -34.56 -43.20 5.38
CA VAL A 1084 -34.69 -41.79 5.79
C VAL A 1084 -36.06 -41.50 6.40
N PHE A 1085 -37.13 -42.13 5.89
CA PHE A 1085 -38.51 -41.93 6.36
C PHE A 1085 -39.17 -43.29 6.66
N PRO A 1086 -38.89 -43.90 7.82
CA PRO A 1086 -39.26 -45.30 8.10
C PRO A 1086 -40.77 -45.57 8.13
N ASN A 1087 -41.61 -44.59 8.51
CA ASN A 1087 -43.06 -44.75 8.55
C ASN A 1087 -43.81 -43.99 7.44
N ALA A 1088 -43.10 -43.52 6.40
CA ALA A 1088 -43.73 -42.85 5.28
C ALA A 1088 -44.42 -43.85 4.34
N THR A 1089 -45.71 -43.64 4.06
CA THR A 1089 -46.45 -44.42 3.06
C THR A 1089 -46.40 -43.79 1.68
N LYS A 1090 -46.22 -42.47 1.60
CA LYS A 1090 -45.97 -41.75 0.34
C LYS A 1090 -44.91 -40.67 0.52
N VAL A 1091 -43.99 -40.54 -0.42
CA VAL A 1091 -43.02 -39.44 -0.47
C VAL A 1091 -42.94 -38.93 -1.90
N LYS A 1092 -43.00 -37.62 -2.12
CA LYS A 1092 -42.87 -37.07 -3.48
C LYS A 1092 -42.15 -35.74 -3.51
N THR A 1093 -41.56 -35.45 -4.67
CA THR A 1093 -41.13 -34.11 -5.08
C THR A 1093 -42.09 -33.59 -6.15
N THR A 1094 -41.71 -32.55 -6.90
CA THR A 1094 -42.46 -32.06 -8.05
C THR A 1094 -42.58 -33.11 -9.16
N ASP A 1095 -41.53 -33.92 -9.36
CA ASP A 1095 -41.36 -34.71 -10.58
C ASP A 1095 -41.34 -36.23 -10.33
N VAL A 1096 -41.06 -36.66 -9.10
CA VAL A 1096 -40.92 -38.08 -8.76
C VAL A 1096 -41.65 -38.43 -7.46
N PHE A 1097 -42.02 -39.71 -7.31
CA PHE A 1097 -42.77 -40.20 -6.17
C PHE A 1097 -42.36 -41.60 -5.72
N PHE A 1098 -42.66 -41.87 -4.46
CA PHE A 1098 -42.62 -43.14 -3.77
C PHE A 1098 -44.00 -43.37 -3.11
N ASP A 1099 -44.56 -44.57 -3.29
CA ASP A 1099 -45.77 -45.03 -2.64
C ASP A 1099 -45.56 -46.49 -2.19
N SER A 1100 -45.73 -46.75 -0.89
CA SER A 1100 -45.49 -48.07 -0.31
C SER A 1100 -46.53 -49.12 -0.73
N SER A 1101 -47.63 -48.72 -1.36
CA SER A 1101 -48.70 -49.60 -1.83
C SER A 1101 -48.52 -50.09 -3.28
N VAL A 1102 -47.55 -49.55 -4.02
CA VAL A 1102 -47.22 -49.99 -5.39
C VAL A 1102 -45.90 -50.75 -5.42
N ALA A 1103 -45.71 -51.59 -6.45
CA ALA A 1103 -44.50 -52.39 -6.60
C ALA A 1103 -43.25 -51.49 -6.75
N ASP A 1104 -42.12 -51.89 -6.14
CA ASP A 1104 -40.90 -51.07 -6.03
C ASP A 1104 -40.32 -50.58 -7.37
N PHE A 1105 -40.57 -51.29 -8.47
CA PHE A 1105 -40.10 -50.88 -9.80
C PHE A 1105 -40.91 -49.69 -10.37
N LEU A 1106 -42.14 -49.47 -9.90
CA LEU A 1106 -43.02 -48.36 -10.31
C LEU A 1106 -42.73 -47.06 -9.53
N ASN A 1107 -41.98 -47.15 -8.43
CA ASN A 1107 -41.54 -45.98 -7.68
C ASN A 1107 -40.38 -45.28 -8.40
N SER A 1108 -40.57 -44.01 -8.73
CA SER A 1108 -39.59 -43.16 -9.42
C SER A 1108 -38.63 -42.47 -8.46
N LEU A 1109 -39.03 -42.27 -7.20
CA LEU A 1109 -38.18 -41.77 -6.12
C LEU A 1109 -37.59 -42.95 -5.34
N ARG A 1110 -36.28 -43.18 -5.47
CA ARG A 1110 -35.56 -44.27 -4.79
C ARG A 1110 -34.68 -43.78 -3.64
N THR A 1111 -34.12 -42.59 -3.79
CA THR A 1111 -33.20 -41.97 -2.83
C THR A 1111 -33.66 -40.57 -2.43
N VAL A 1112 -33.23 -40.15 -1.25
CA VAL A 1112 -33.43 -38.83 -0.67
C VAL A 1112 -32.09 -38.13 -0.63
N GLU A 1113 -32.06 -36.87 -1.05
CA GLU A 1113 -30.85 -36.06 -1.20
C GLU A 1113 -30.97 -34.80 -0.36
N GLY A 1114 -29.83 -34.29 0.11
CA GLY A 1114 -29.77 -32.99 0.78
C GLY A 1114 -30.09 -31.84 -0.17
N GLY A 1115 -30.68 -30.77 0.34
CA GLY A 1115 -31.01 -29.54 -0.39
C GLY A 1115 -32.31 -29.58 -1.19
N LYS A 1116 -33.01 -30.73 -1.21
CA LYS A 1116 -34.34 -30.87 -1.82
C LYS A 1116 -35.43 -30.77 -0.74
N ALA A 1117 -36.63 -30.38 -1.18
CA ALA A 1117 -37.84 -30.50 -0.38
C ALA A 1117 -38.68 -31.69 -0.80
N TYR A 1118 -39.33 -32.31 0.19
CA TYR A 1118 -40.12 -33.52 0.04
C TYR A 1118 -41.48 -33.35 0.71
N LEU A 1119 -42.52 -33.80 0.02
CA LEU A 1119 -43.83 -33.95 0.60
C LEU A 1119 -43.99 -35.40 1.07
N VAL A 1120 -44.08 -35.59 2.39
CA VAL A 1120 -44.04 -36.89 3.07
C VAL A 1120 -45.37 -37.16 3.76
N TYR A 1121 -46.07 -38.23 3.39
CA TYR A 1121 -47.25 -38.71 4.11
C TYR A 1121 -46.81 -39.76 5.14
N ASN A 1122 -46.90 -39.42 6.42
CA ASN A 1122 -46.47 -40.28 7.51
C ASN A 1122 -47.65 -40.99 8.18
N SER A 1123 -47.48 -42.25 8.57
CA SER A 1123 -48.57 -43.04 9.17
C SER A 1123 -48.75 -42.81 10.68
N LYS A 1124 -47.82 -42.11 11.35
CA LYS A 1124 -47.86 -41.79 12.78
C LYS A 1124 -47.02 -40.55 13.09
N ASN A 1125 -47.16 -39.99 14.29
CA ASN A 1125 -46.25 -38.95 14.77
C ASN A 1125 -44.88 -39.56 15.12
N GLU A 1126 -43.79 -38.95 14.69
CA GLU A 1126 -42.42 -39.35 15.05
C GLU A 1126 -41.42 -38.22 14.91
N THR A 1127 -40.26 -38.36 15.56
CA THR A 1127 -39.08 -37.53 15.29
C THR A 1127 -38.03 -38.40 14.62
N VAL A 1128 -37.57 -38.00 13.44
CA VAL A 1128 -36.54 -38.72 12.69
C VAL A 1128 -35.24 -37.93 12.73
N GLY A 1129 -34.20 -38.52 13.32
CA GLY A 1129 -32.84 -37.98 13.31
C GLY A 1129 -32.07 -38.49 12.09
N ILE A 1130 -31.68 -37.59 11.20
CA ILE A 1130 -31.04 -37.92 9.93
C ILE A 1130 -29.62 -37.37 9.94
N SER A 1131 -28.65 -38.26 10.13
CA SER A 1131 -27.23 -37.89 10.12
C SER A 1131 -26.64 -38.00 8.71
N GLY A 1132 -25.88 -36.99 8.30
CA GLY A 1132 -25.40 -36.87 6.94
C GLY A 1132 -24.25 -35.88 6.79
N LEU A 1133 -23.62 -35.88 5.61
CA LEU A 1133 -22.63 -34.85 5.28
C LEU A 1133 -23.32 -33.50 5.11
N ARG A 1134 -22.78 -32.44 5.70
CA ARG A 1134 -23.28 -31.07 5.46
C ARG A 1134 -23.30 -30.77 3.96
N ILE A 1135 -24.39 -30.17 3.49
CA ILE A 1135 -24.46 -29.71 2.09
C ILE A 1135 -23.94 -28.27 1.99
N THR A 1136 -23.19 -28.00 0.93
CA THR A 1136 -22.85 -26.63 0.56
C THR A 1136 -24.07 -25.96 -0.06
N PRO A 1137 -24.47 -24.75 0.40
CA PRO A 1137 -25.58 -24.02 -0.22
C PRO A 1137 -25.32 -23.81 -1.72
N LYS A 1138 -26.21 -24.31 -2.58
CA LYS A 1138 -26.21 -24.00 -4.02
C LYS A 1138 -26.85 -22.63 -4.27
N ALA A 1139 -26.41 -21.94 -5.32
CA ALA A 1139 -27.06 -20.73 -5.81
C ALA A 1139 -28.56 -21.02 -6.07
N LEU A 1140 -29.41 -20.10 -5.63
CA LEU A 1140 -30.86 -20.25 -5.76
C LEU A 1140 -31.27 -20.03 -7.22
N HIS A 1141 -31.90 -21.03 -7.83
CA HIS A 1141 -32.53 -20.91 -9.14
C HIS A 1141 -34.02 -21.21 -9.03
N LEU A 1142 -34.85 -20.19 -9.30
CA LEU A 1142 -36.31 -20.31 -9.35
C LEU A 1142 -36.79 -20.22 -10.82
N ASN A 1143 -37.56 -21.23 -11.24
CA ASN A 1143 -38.27 -21.22 -12.51
C ASN A 1143 -39.51 -20.31 -12.42
N SER A 1144 -40.02 -19.83 -13.56
CA SER A 1144 -41.31 -19.12 -13.57
C SER A 1144 -42.43 -20.06 -13.11
N GLY A 1145 -43.31 -19.59 -12.22
CA GLY A 1145 -44.38 -20.40 -11.63
C GLY A 1145 -44.01 -21.00 -10.27
N TRP A 1146 -44.65 -22.13 -9.93
CA TRP A 1146 -44.46 -22.78 -8.63
C TRP A 1146 -43.18 -23.59 -8.58
N ASN A 1147 -42.38 -23.36 -7.54
CA ASN A 1147 -41.16 -24.06 -7.22
C ASN A 1147 -41.31 -24.74 -5.86
N LEU A 1148 -40.78 -25.96 -5.74
CA LEU A 1148 -40.65 -26.65 -4.46
C LEU A 1148 -39.22 -26.48 -3.96
N TYR A 1149 -39.05 -25.73 -2.88
CA TYR A 1149 -37.76 -25.33 -2.32
C TYR A 1149 -37.50 -25.98 -0.97
N GLY A 1150 -36.31 -26.58 -0.80
CA GLY A 1150 -35.83 -27.11 0.48
C GLY A 1150 -34.74 -26.23 1.07
N SER A 1151 -34.75 -26.06 2.40
CA SER A 1151 -33.65 -25.36 3.07
C SER A 1151 -32.33 -26.10 2.84
N ASN A 1152 -31.35 -25.40 2.31
CA ASN A 1152 -30.00 -25.91 2.09
C ASN A 1152 -29.04 -25.59 3.25
N SER A 1153 -29.53 -25.00 4.35
CA SER A 1153 -28.76 -24.58 5.51
C SER A 1153 -29.19 -25.30 6.78
N SER A 1154 -28.23 -25.62 7.66
CA SER A 1154 -28.49 -26.10 9.03
C SER A 1154 -28.89 -24.99 10.00
N GLN A 1155 -28.89 -23.73 9.54
CA GLN A 1155 -29.34 -22.57 10.31
C GLN A 1155 -30.50 -21.84 9.65
N LYS A 1156 -31.31 -21.19 10.48
CA LYS A 1156 -32.41 -20.31 10.07
C LYS A 1156 -31.86 -19.08 9.35
N ALA A 1157 -32.44 -18.71 8.21
CA ALA A 1157 -32.04 -17.53 7.43
C ALA A 1157 -33.25 -16.66 7.07
N SER A 1158 -33.06 -15.34 7.03
CA SER A 1158 -34.08 -14.39 6.55
C SER A 1158 -34.36 -14.59 5.06
N LEU A 1159 -35.53 -14.15 4.60
CA LEU A 1159 -35.87 -14.21 3.17
C LEU A 1159 -34.88 -13.36 2.33
N GLU A 1160 -34.52 -12.17 2.81
CA GLU A 1160 -33.52 -11.30 2.14
C GLU A 1160 -32.17 -12.00 1.96
N ASN A 1161 -31.70 -12.76 2.96
CA ASN A 1161 -30.42 -13.47 2.86
C ASN A 1161 -30.49 -14.68 1.91
N ILE A 1162 -31.67 -15.29 1.71
CA ILE A 1162 -31.85 -16.45 0.84
C ILE A 1162 -32.11 -16.04 -0.60
N PHE A 1163 -32.94 -15.02 -0.81
CA PHE A 1163 -33.41 -14.62 -2.14
C PHE A 1163 -32.65 -13.39 -2.67
N GLY A 1164 -32.03 -12.56 -1.82
CA GLY A 1164 -31.37 -11.33 -2.24
C GLY A 1164 -32.29 -10.45 -3.09
N ASP A 1165 -31.75 -9.94 -4.19
CA ASP A 1165 -32.52 -9.15 -5.18
C ASP A 1165 -33.64 -9.96 -5.85
N GLU A 1166 -33.52 -11.30 -5.92
CA GLU A 1166 -34.53 -12.17 -6.51
C GLU A 1166 -35.83 -12.19 -5.70
N LEU A 1167 -35.81 -11.73 -4.44
CA LEU A 1167 -37.00 -11.61 -3.60
C LEU A 1167 -38.08 -10.72 -4.24
N ILE A 1168 -37.68 -9.72 -5.04
CA ILE A 1168 -38.62 -8.83 -5.75
C ILE A 1168 -39.48 -9.60 -6.77
N ASN A 1169 -38.93 -10.70 -7.30
CA ASN A 1169 -39.59 -11.55 -8.29
C ASN A 1169 -40.45 -12.64 -7.63
N VAL A 1170 -40.41 -12.79 -6.31
CA VAL A 1170 -41.21 -13.79 -5.59
C VAL A 1170 -42.55 -13.19 -5.18
N LYS A 1171 -43.65 -13.80 -5.63
CA LYS A 1171 -45.04 -13.39 -5.29
C LYS A 1171 -45.52 -13.98 -3.97
N THR A 1172 -45.19 -15.24 -3.71
CA THR A 1172 -45.68 -15.95 -2.52
C THR A 1172 -44.72 -17.06 -2.10
N ILE A 1173 -44.55 -17.22 -0.80
CA ILE A 1173 -43.89 -18.35 -0.15
C ILE A 1173 -44.89 -18.97 0.82
N LYS A 1174 -45.09 -20.28 0.80
CA LYS A 1174 -45.98 -20.96 1.75
C LYS A 1174 -45.51 -22.34 2.14
N ASN A 1175 -45.88 -22.76 3.34
CA ASN A 1175 -45.82 -24.15 3.79
C ASN A 1175 -47.11 -24.47 4.57
N PHE A 1176 -47.16 -25.60 5.30
CA PHE A 1176 -48.36 -25.97 6.07
C PHE A 1176 -48.60 -25.12 7.33
N SER A 1177 -47.62 -24.34 7.76
CA SER A 1177 -47.68 -23.56 9.00
C SER A 1177 -47.82 -22.06 8.77
N GLY A 1178 -47.72 -21.58 7.53
CA GLY A 1178 -47.82 -20.15 7.24
C GLY A 1178 -47.59 -19.76 5.77
N PHE A 1179 -47.58 -18.45 5.54
CA PHE A 1179 -47.35 -17.85 4.24
C PHE A 1179 -46.60 -16.51 4.35
N TRP A 1180 -46.02 -16.10 3.23
CA TRP A 1180 -45.48 -14.78 2.96
C TRP A 1180 -45.94 -14.35 1.57
N ASN A 1181 -46.35 -13.09 1.41
CA ASN A 1181 -46.76 -12.48 0.15
C ASN A 1181 -46.13 -11.08 0.04
N ASN A 1182 -45.61 -10.74 -1.13
CA ASN A 1182 -44.95 -9.47 -1.41
C ASN A 1182 -45.89 -8.24 -1.35
N SER A 1183 -47.21 -8.45 -1.34
CA SER A 1183 -48.21 -7.39 -1.35
C SER A 1183 -48.99 -7.22 -0.04
N ASN A 1184 -48.66 -7.96 1.03
CA ASN A 1184 -49.46 -8.00 2.27
C ASN A 1184 -48.62 -7.61 3.50
N ALA A 1185 -49.20 -6.80 4.41
CA ALA A 1185 -48.52 -6.31 5.62
C ALA A 1185 -48.44 -7.35 6.76
N ILE A 1186 -49.19 -8.45 6.65
CA ILE A 1186 -49.24 -9.51 7.65
C ILE A 1186 -48.69 -10.80 7.03
N ASN A 1187 -47.42 -11.08 7.29
CA ASN A 1187 -46.72 -12.30 6.85
C ASN A 1187 -46.33 -13.15 8.07
N SER A 1188 -46.68 -14.44 8.05
CA SER A 1188 -46.33 -15.39 9.12
C SER A 1188 -45.02 -16.14 8.87
N ILE A 1189 -44.56 -16.19 7.61
CA ILE A 1189 -43.22 -16.64 7.25
C ILE A 1189 -42.33 -15.40 7.06
N ASN A 1190 -41.25 -15.31 7.82
CA ASN A 1190 -40.23 -14.25 7.71
C ASN A 1190 -38.81 -14.81 7.49
N SER A 1191 -38.71 -16.14 7.39
CA SER A 1191 -37.44 -16.87 7.33
C SER A 1191 -37.65 -18.28 6.79
N ILE A 1192 -36.60 -18.82 6.18
CA ILE A 1192 -36.51 -20.24 5.82
C ILE A 1192 -35.85 -20.97 6.99
N ASN A 1193 -36.55 -21.95 7.54
CA ASN A 1193 -36.11 -22.75 8.68
C ASN A 1193 -35.53 -24.09 8.20
N PRO A 1194 -34.44 -24.57 8.81
CA PRO A 1194 -33.93 -25.93 8.59
C PRO A 1194 -35.02 -26.97 8.84
N GLY A 1195 -35.02 -28.04 8.05
CA GLY A 1195 -36.00 -29.13 8.17
C GLY A 1195 -37.34 -28.89 7.48
N ASN A 1196 -37.67 -27.63 7.14
CA ASN A 1196 -38.94 -27.29 6.46
C ASN A 1196 -38.77 -27.20 4.94
N GLY A 1197 -39.78 -27.66 4.21
CA GLY A 1197 -39.93 -27.39 2.77
C GLY A 1197 -40.90 -26.23 2.52
N TYR A 1198 -40.78 -25.60 1.35
CA TYR A 1198 -41.55 -24.41 0.98
C TYR A 1198 -42.01 -24.48 -0.48
N TYR A 1199 -43.23 -24.03 -0.75
CA TYR A 1199 -43.69 -23.73 -2.10
C TYR A 1199 -43.50 -22.24 -2.38
N ILE A 1200 -42.83 -21.92 -3.48
CA ILE A 1200 -42.46 -20.56 -3.86
C ILE A 1200 -43.02 -20.27 -5.24
N LEU A 1201 -43.84 -19.23 -5.36
CA LEU A 1201 -44.34 -18.72 -6.63
C LEU A 1201 -43.49 -17.52 -7.06
N LYS A 1202 -42.78 -17.69 -8.17
CA LYS A 1202 -42.09 -16.60 -8.88
C LYS A 1202 -43.01 -16.05 -9.97
#